data_AF-A0A4Y8UJE3-F1
#
_entry.id   AF-A0A4Y8UJE3-F1
#
_cell.length_a   1.000
_cell.length_b   1.000
_cell.length_c   1.000
_cell.angle_alpha   90.00
_cell.angle_beta   90.00
_cell.angle_gamma   90.00
#
_symmetry.space_group_name_H-M   'P 1'
#
loop_
_entity.id
_entity.type
_entity.pdbx_description
1 polymer ?
#
loop_
_entity_poly.entity_id
_entity_poly.type
_entity_poly.pdbx_seq_one_letter_code
_entity_poly.pdbx_strand_id
1 'polypeptide(L)'
;MSSALQRQANHPPGSHADRQLPRLFDYPKYWAECLTPAPFLPMSRAEMDQLGWDSCDVIIVTGDAYVDHPSFGMAVIGRTLEAQGFRVGIISQPDWSDPQSLRVLGEPNLYFGVTAGNMDSMINRYTADRRIRHDDAYTAGDTGGKRPDYALTVYSQLCKRAYPNSVVVAGGIEASLRRLAHYDYWSDKVKRSVLMDSTADLLLFGNAERALIDLTHRLAAGEPVREIRDLRGTAFLCRTIPEGWREIDSTRIDQPGSLPRHKNPYDAPHPSDCDDAKSQHAAVDAGHSAAPPQPSQVVNLVPDTQAIETDPSSTYIRMPSFDAVTKDPALYAHADRIFHRETNPGNARPLVQNQGKNDIWINPPPLPLETAELDWVFEQPYKRVPHPSYGDAKIPAYEMIRFSVNIMRGCFGGCTFCSITEHEGRIIQSRSEQSILDEVEKIRDLTPGFTGVISDLGGPTANMYRLNCKDKRIEESCRRPSCVYPTICVNLETDHSHTTALYRKARALKGVKKVVVASGLRYDLAVRDPEYVKELVTHHVGGYLKIAPEHSEEETLAKMMKPGMGSYYEFKEMFERFSQQAGKKQYLIPYFISGHPGSGDKEMLALALWLKQNDFRVDQVQNFYPSPMASATTMYHTERNPLRPLNRNNTERVLTARSPEQRTLHKALLRYHDTDNWPLLRKALRRMGRQDLIGAEKGCLVPLESRRERELYQREQRKKQPASRLKKSRASQRGSRGRR
;
A
#
# COMPACT_ATOMS: atom_id res chain seq x y z
N MET A 1 -32.37 42.91 -5.04
CA MET A 1 -31.86 41.77 -4.25
C MET A 1 -30.73 41.07 -5.02
N SER A 2 -29.68 41.81 -5.39
CA SER A 2 -28.67 41.38 -6.39
C SER A 2 -27.24 41.73 -5.97
N SER A 3 -26.91 41.72 -4.67
CA SER A 3 -25.58 42.15 -4.20
C SER A 3 -24.95 41.28 -3.11
N ALA A 4 -25.52 40.11 -2.80
CA ALA A 4 -24.98 39.20 -1.77
C ALA A 4 -24.25 37.96 -2.34
N LEU A 5 -24.40 37.65 -3.64
CA LEU A 5 -23.82 36.46 -4.29
C LEU A 5 -22.49 36.71 -5.01
N GLN A 6 -21.91 37.91 -4.90
CA GLN A 6 -20.74 38.32 -5.69
C GLN A 6 -19.49 38.67 -4.87
N ARG A 7 -19.48 38.36 -3.56
CA ARG A 7 -18.34 38.64 -2.66
C ARG A 7 -17.64 37.39 -2.10
N GLN A 8 -17.57 36.31 -2.87
CA GLN A 8 -16.72 35.14 -2.55
C GLN A 8 -15.75 34.74 -3.67
N ALA A 9 -15.64 35.53 -4.73
CA ALA A 9 -14.64 35.34 -5.78
C ALA A 9 -13.54 36.38 -5.61
N ASN A 10 -12.57 36.10 -4.73
CA ASN A 10 -11.19 36.64 -4.74
C ASN A 10 -10.47 36.16 -3.46
N HIS A 11 -10.16 34.86 -3.42
CA HIS A 11 -9.06 34.38 -2.59
C HIS A 11 -7.88 34.04 -3.52
N PRO A 12 -6.64 34.42 -3.16
CA PRO A 12 -5.48 34.04 -3.95
C PRO A 12 -5.39 32.49 -4.01
N PRO A 13 -5.02 31.90 -5.15
CA PRO A 13 -4.78 30.47 -5.25
C PRO A 13 -3.53 30.15 -4.44
N GLY A 14 -3.70 29.66 -3.20
CA GLY A 14 -2.57 29.30 -2.34
C GLY A 14 -2.84 29.21 -0.84
N SER A 15 -3.93 29.75 -0.29
CA SER A 15 -4.18 29.61 1.16
C SER A 15 -4.86 28.27 1.50
N HIS A 16 -4.11 27.17 1.42
CA HIS A 16 -4.58 25.85 1.87
C HIS A 16 -4.78 25.73 3.38
N ALA A 17 -4.39 26.76 4.15
CA ALA A 17 -4.32 26.69 5.61
C ALA A 17 -5.65 26.97 6.34
N ASP A 18 -6.65 27.60 5.72
CA ASP A 18 -7.78 28.19 6.49
C ASP A 18 -9.19 28.00 5.92
N ARG A 19 -9.38 27.27 4.82
CA ARG A 19 -10.75 26.87 4.43
C ARG A 19 -11.15 25.68 5.28
N GLN A 20 -11.92 25.94 6.35
CA GLN A 20 -12.61 24.88 7.09
C GLN A 20 -13.48 24.13 6.07
N LEU A 21 -13.05 22.93 5.67
CA LEU A 21 -13.80 22.11 4.74
C LEU A 21 -15.14 21.75 5.38
N PRO A 22 -16.26 21.86 4.65
CA PRO A 22 -17.54 21.39 5.17
C PRO A 22 -17.41 19.92 5.60
N ARG A 23 -18.06 19.54 6.70
CA ARG A 23 -18.14 18.13 7.04
C ARG A 23 -18.88 17.39 5.94
N LEU A 24 -18.61 16.09 5.78
CA LEU A 24 -19.17 15.32 4.67
C LEU A 24 -20.70 15.45 4.56
N PHE A 25 -21.40 15.51 5.69
CA PHE A 25 -22.87 15.60 5.76
C PHE A 25 -23.42 17.03 5.82
N ASP A 26 -22.57 18.06 5.77
CA ASP A 26 -23.01 19.48 5.77
C ASP A 26 -23.26 20.02 4.34
N TYR A 27 -22.90 19.26 3.29
CA TYR A 27 -23.17 19.66 1.91
C TYR A 27 -24.69 19.64 1.62
N PRO A 28 -25.22 20.65 0.90
CA PRO A 28 -26.56 20.57 0.36
C PRO A 28 -26.68 19.34 -0.53
N LYS A 29 -27.69 18.52 -0.28
CA LYS A 29 -27.93 17.34 -1.10
C LYS A 29 -28.27 17.75 -2.53
N TYR A 30 -27.80 16.95 -3.48
CA TYR A 30 -28.11 17.11 -4.88
C TYR A 30 -29.60 16.81 -5.14
N TRP A 31 -30.15 17.38 -6.22
CA TRP A 31 -31.60 17.41 -6.48
C TRP A 31 -32.26 16.03 -6.50
N ALA A 32 -31.51 14.97 -6.83
CA ALA A 32 -32.01 13.62 -6.95
C ALA A 32 -32.13 12.88 -5.61
N GLU A 33 -31.96 13.57 -4.48
CA GLU A 33 -32.12 13.00 -3.13
C GLU A 33 -33.48 12.34 -2.88
N CYS A 34 -34.54 12.77 -3.58
CA CYS A 34 -35.87 12.20 -3.46
C CYS A 34 -35.98 10.80 -4.11
N LEU A 35 -34.97 10.40 -4.89
CA LEU A 35 -34.87 9.11 -5.57
C LEU A 35 -33.91 8.14 -4.88
N THR A 36 -33.29 8.54 -3.77
CA THR A 36 -32.33 7.74 -2.99
C THR A 36 -32.86 7.47 -1.58
N PRO A 37 -32.38 6.42 -0.87
CA PRO A 37 -31.40 5.42 -1.31
C PRO A 37 -32.02 4.29 -2.14
N ALA A 38 -31.29 3.84 -3.16
CA ALA A 38 -31.61 2.65 -3.92
C ALA A 38 -31.35 1.38 -3.08
N PRO A 39 -32.16 0.30 -3.22
CA PRO A 39 -31.89 -0.96 -2.54
C PRO A 39 -30.50 -1.50 -2.86
N PHE A 40 -30.12 -1.52 -4.12
CA PHE A 40 -28.76 -1.71 -4.60
C PHE A 40 -28.46 -0.58 -5.60
N LEU A 41 -27.19 -0.18 -5.70
CA LEU A 41 -26.78 0.70 -6.79
C LEU A 41 -26.96 -0.07 -8.11
N PRO A 42 -27.70 0.48 -9.10
CA PRO A 42 -28.08 -0.27 -10.29
C PRO A 42 -26.87 -0.68 -11.12
N MET A 43 -26.90 -1.92 -11.64
CA MET A 43 -25.92 -2.47 -12.58
C MET A 43 -26.48 -2.60 -14.00
N SER A 44 -27.78 -2.36 -14.19
CA SER A 44 -28.46 -2.48 -15.47
C SER A 44 -29.51 -1.40 -15.70
N ARG A 45 -29.86 -1.19 -16.97
CA ARG A 45 -30.95 -0.27 -17.35
C ARG A 45 -32.30 -0.67 -16.73
N ALA A 46 -32.59 -1.97 -16.66
CA ALA A 46 -33.84 -2.46 -16.08
C ALA A 46 -33.97 -2.10 -14.59
N GLU A 47 -32.86 -2.09 -13.85
CA GLU A 47 -32.85 -1.65 -12.45
C GLU A 47 -33.00 -0.14 -12.33
N MET A 48 -32.39 0.64 -13.23
CA MET A 48 -32.63 2.08 -13.30
C MET A 48 -34.11 2.40 -13.57
N ASP A 49 -34.75 1.69 -14.50
CA ASP A 49 -36.17 1.88 -14.81
C ASP A 49 -37.06 1.55 -13.59
N GLN A 50 -36.70 0.54 -12.79
CA GLN A 50 -37.38 0.23 -11.52
C GLN A 50 -37.21 1.32 -10.46
N LEU A 51 -36.06 2.01 -10.46
CA LEU A 51 -35.78 3.15 -9.58
C LEU A 51 -36.38 4.47 -10.10
N GLY A 52 -36.94 4.47 -11.32
CA GLY A 52 -37.40 5.69 -11.99
C GLY A 52 -36.27 6.61 -12.45
N TRP A 53 -35.06 6.07 -12.67
CA TRP A 53 -33.89 6.82 -13.11
C TRP A 53 -33.76 6.79 -14.63
N ASP A 54 -33.65 7.96 -15.26
CA ASP A 54 -33.39 8.10 -16.68
C ASP A 54 -31.90 8.01 -17.05
N SER A 55 -31.02 8.47 -16.16
CA SER A 55 -29.56 8.39 -16.25
C SER A 55 -28.91 8.30 -14.86
N CYS A 56 -27.64 7.89 -14.82
CA CYS A 56 -26.79 8.01 -13.62
C CYS A 56 -26.04 9.34 -13.64
N ASP A 57 -25.83 9.96 -12.49
CA ASP A 57 -24.95 11.13 -12.38
C ASP A 57 -23.48 10.69 -12.35
N VAL A 58 -23.19 9.62 -11.62
CA VAL A 58 -21.86 9.00 -11.53
C VAL A 58 -21.98 7.50 -11.80
N ILE A 59 -21.05 6.95 -12.59
CA ILE A 59 -20.95 5.50 -12.79
C ILE A 59 -19.58 5.02 -12.28
N ILE A 60 -19.58 4.06 -11.35
CA ILE A 60 -18.37 3.46 -10.82
C ILE A 60 -18.04 2.18 -11.59
N VAL A 61 -16.88 2.14 -12.24
CA VAL A 61 -16.34 0.97 -12.92
C VAL A 61 -15.32 0.28 -12.03
N THR A 62 -15.55 -0.99 -11.70
CA THR A 62 -14.73 -1.74 -10.72
C THR A 62 -14.24 -3.09 -11.27
N GLY A 63 -13.05 -3.50 -10.83
CA GLY A 63 -12.50 -4.83 -11.11
C GLY A 63 -13.03 -5.96 -10.22
N ASP A 64 -13.80 -5.64 -9.18
CA ASP A 64 -14.40 -6.61 -8.26
C ASP A 64 -15.88 -6.86 -8.59
N ALA A 65 -16.42 -8.01 -8.17
CA ALA A 65 -17.86 -8.24 -8.07
C ALA A 65 -18.51 -7.21 -7.14
N TYR A 66 -19.71 -6.71 -7.47
CA TYR A 66 -20.45 -5.79 -6.62
C TYR A 66 -20.98 -6.48 -5.36
N VAL A 67 -20.29 -6.26 -4.25
CA VAL A 67 -20.76 -6.62 -2.91
C VAL A 67 -21.08 -5.34 -2.17
N ASP A 68 -22.34 -5.13 -1.81
CA ASP A 68 -22.81 -3.93 -1.15
C ASP A 68 -22.50 -3.97 0.35
N HIS A 69 -21.22 -3.86 0.69
CA HIS A 69 -20.70 -4.07 2.04
C HIS A 69 -19.65 -2.99 2.40
N PRO A 70 -19.58 -2.53 3.67
CA PRO A 70 -18.63 -1.49 4.10
C PRO A 70 -17.15 -1.88 4.08
N SER A 71 -16.81 -3.07 3.56
CA SER A 71 -15.43 -3.54 3.37
C SER A 71 -15.03 -3.56 1.90
N PHE A 72 -15.93 -3.17 1.01
CA PHE A 72 -15.70 -3.08 -0.43
C PHE A 72 -15.66 -1.61 -0.84
N GLY A 73 -14.49 -1.14 -1.26
CA GLY A 73 -14.23 0.29 -1.50
C GLY A 73 -15.19 0.93 -2.50
N MET A 74 -15.56 0.23 -3.58
CA MET A 74 -16.54 0.77 -4.54
C MET A 74 -17.94 0.94 -3.95
N ALA A 75 -18.35 0.06 -3.02
CA ALA A 75 -19.64 0.18 -2.35
C ALA A 75 -19.62 1.35 -1.36
N VAL A 76 -18.52 1.49 -0.59
CA VAL A 76 -18.32 2.63 0.31
C VAL A 76 -18.39 3.96 -0.43
N ILE A 77 -17.65 4.07 -1.54
CA ILE A 77 -17.64 5.28 -2.37
C ILE A 77 -19.01 5.52 -3.03
N GLY A 78 -19.63 4.47 -3.56
CA GLY A 78 -20.95 4.59 -4.19
C GLY A 78 -22.03 5.06 -3.21
N ARG A 79 -22.09 4.46 -2.01
CA ARG A 79 -23.03 4.86 -0.95
C ARG A 79 -22.74 6.25 -0.39
N THR A 80 -21.45 6.62 -0.32
CA THR A 80 -21.03 7.99 0.07
C THR A 80 -21.58 9.04 -0.90
N LEU A 81 -21.48 8.79 -2.21
CA LEU A 81 -22.02 9.69 -3.24
C LEU A 81 -23.55 9.68 -3.27
N GLU A 82 -24.19 8.53 -3.11
CA GLU A 82 -25.66 8.41 -3.03
C GLU A 82 -26.23 9.20 -1.84
N ALA A 83 -25.54 9.17 -0.70
CA ALA A 83 -25.93 9.91 0.50
C ALA A 83 -25.85 11.44 0.32
N GLN A 84 -25.09 11.92 -0.68
CA GLN A 84 -25.08 13.31 -1.13
C GLN A 84 -26.22 13.64 -2.09
N GLY A 85 -27.09 12.69 -2.43
CA GLY A 85 -28.23 12.86 -3.33
C GLY A 85 -27.93 12.57 -4.81
N PHE A 86 -26.76 12.03 -5.15
CA PHE A 86 -26.42 11.67 -6.53
C PHE A 86 -26.96 10.28 -6.90
N ARG A 87 -27.37 10.10 -8.15
CA ARG A 87 -27.72 8.78 -8.70
C ARG A 87 -26.45 8.08 -9.14
N VAL A 88 -26.12 6.97 -8.47
CA VAL A 88 -24.86 6.26 -8.68
C VAL A 88 -25.12 4.86 -9.20
N GLY A 89 -24.51 4.53 -10.35
CA GLY A 89 -24.54 3.17 -10.91
C GLY A 89 -23.19 2.45 -10.78
N ILE A 90 -23.20 1.12 -10.87
CA ILE A 90 -21.98 0.30 -10.83
C ILE A 90 -21.86 -0.56 -12.08
N ILE A 91 -20.70 -0.52 -12.72
CA ILE A 91 -20.30 -1.48 -13.76
C ILE A 91 -19.19 -2.36 -13.17
N SER A 92 -19.56 -3.57 -12.81
CA SER A 92 -18.66 -4.56 -12.22
C SER A 92 -18.08 -5.48 -13.30
N GLN A 93 -16.75 -5.59 -13.34
CA GLN A 93 -16.01 -6.50 -14.23
C GLN A 93 -16.46 -6.46 -15.70
N PRO A 94 -16.48 -5.26 -16.33
CA PRO A 94 -16.88 -5.15 -17.73
C PRO A 94 -15.94 -5.95 -18.63
N ASP A 95 -16.47 -6.46 -19.74
CA ASP A 95 -15.64 -7.05 -20.80
C ASP A 95 -14.76 -5.96 -21.42
N TRP A 96 -13.47 -5.98 -21.10
CA TRP A 96 -12.53 -4.96 -21.57
C TRP A 96 -12.16 -5.08 -23.04
N SER A 97 -12.55 -6.16 -23.71
CA SER A 97 -12.41 -6.27 -25.16
C SER A 97 -13.48 -5.47 -25.92
N ASP A 98 -14.62 -5.21 -25.28
CA ASP A 98 -15.79 -4.59 -25.91
C ASP A 98 -16.25 -3.30 -25.18
N PRO A 99 -16.12 -2.11 -25.80
CA PRO A 99 -16.65 -0.86 -25.25
C PRO A 99 -18.16 -0.84 -25.03
N GLN A 100 -18.93 -1.74 -25.66
CA GLN A 100 -20.37 -1.83 -25.42
C GLN A 100 -20.68 -2.26 -23.98
N SER A 101 -19.76 -2.97 -23.31
CA SER A 101 -19.92 -3.34 -21.90
C SER A 101 -20.04 -2.13 -20.96
N LEU A 102 -19.55 -0.95 -21.38
CA LEU A 102 -19.64 0.30 -20.63
C LEU A 102 -20.93 1.08 -20.91
N ARG A 103 -21.71 0.68 -21.93
CA ARG A 103 -22.96 1.36 -22.32
C ARG A 103 -24.19 0.81 -21.61
N VAL A 104 -24.05 -0.22 -20.77
CA VAL A 104 -25.16 -0.91 -20.09
C VAL A 104 -26.00 0.02 -19.19
N LEU A 105 -25.41 1.11 -18.68
CA LEU A 105 -26.08 2.15 -17.89
C LEU A 105 -26.23 3.48 -18.65
N GLY A 106 -25.72 3.59 -19.88
CA GLY A 106 -25.63 4.85 -20.61
C GLY A 106 -24.44 5.73 -20.20
N GLU A 107 -24.46 6.99 -20.65
CA GLU A 107 -23.46 8.00 -20.29
C GLU A 107 -23.80 8.63 -18.93
N PRO A 108 -22.82 8.80 -18.02
CA PRO A 108 -23.06 9.49 -16.76
C PRO A 108 -23.15 11.00 -16.98
N ASN A 109 -23.98 11.70 -16.19
CA ASN A 109 -24.11 13.15 -16.31
C ASN A 109 -22.86 13.92 -15.85
N LEU A 110 -22.09 13.35 -14.92
CA LEU A 110 -20.90 14.00 -14.35
C LEU A 110 -19.60 13.29 -14.75
N TYR A 111 -19.40 12.02 -14.35
CA TYR A 111 -18.17 11.29 -14.65
C TYR A 111 -18.27 9.77 -14.45
N PHE A 112 -17.30 9.07 -15.06
CA PHE A 112 -16.96 7.69 -14.70
C PHE A 112 -15.90 7.68 -13.59
N GLY A 113 -16.18 7.02 -12.47
CA GLY A 113 -15.22 6.72 -11.42
C GLY A 113 -14.60 5.35 -11.63
N VAL A 114 -13.29 5.24 -11.85
CA VAL A 114 -12.65 3.97 -12.24
C VAL A 114 -11.73 3.47 -11.14
N THR A 115 -11.86 2.18 -10.78
CA THR A 115 -10.99 1.51 -9.81
C THR A 115 -10.67 0.07 -10.22
N ALA A 116 -9.50 -0.42 -9.82
CA ALA A 116 -9.12 -1.82 -9.99
C ALA A 116 -9.83 -2.77 -8.98
N GLY A 117 -10.54 -2.22 -7.99
CA GLY A 117 -11.16 -2.97 -6.89
C GLY A 117 -10.38 -2.87 -5.58
N ASN A 118 -10.68 -3.75 -4.62
CA ASN A 118 -10.06 -3.81 -3.29
C ASN A 118 -8.62 -4.33 -3.29
N MET A 119 -8.14 -4.85 -4.43
CA MET A 119 -6.78 -5.37 -4.58
C MET A 119 -6.19 -4.95 -5.92
N ASP A 120 -4.87 -4.76 -5.97
CA ASP A 120 -4.13 -4.53 -7.22
C ASP A 120 -4.39 -5.69 -8.21
N SER A 121 -4.70 -5.35 -9.46
CA SER A 121 -5.12 -6.33 -10.47
C SER A 121 -4.03 -7.35 -10.79
N MET A 122 -2.76 -6.96 -10.66
CA MET A 122 -1.63 -7.83 -10.93
C MET A 122 -1.39 -8.81 -9.77
N ILE A 123 -1.55 -8.38 -8.53
CA ILE A 123 -1.47 -9.27 -7.35
C ILE A 123 -2.63 -10.28 -7.35
N ASN A 124 -3.79 -9.85 -7.84
CA ASN A 124 -4.93 -10.74 -8.01
C ASN A 124 -4.65 -11.84 -9.02
N ARG A 125 -4.10 -11.49 -10.19
CA ARG A 125 -3.87 -12.47 -11.25
C ARG A 125 -2.57 -13.27 -11.10
N TYR A 126 -1.57 -12.73 -10.41
CA TYR A 126 -0.24 -13.33 -10.31
C TYR A 126 0.25 -13.46 -8.87
N THR A 127 0.96 -14.54 -8.60
CA THR A 127 1.75 -14.68 -7.37
C THR A 127 3.00 -13.79 -7.42
N ALA A 128 3.63 -13.55 -6.25
CA ALA A 128 4.91 -12.83 -6.16
C ALA A 128 6.08 -13.53 -6.90
N ASP A 129 5.86 -14.76 -7.38
CA ASP A 129 6.79 -15.53 -8.21
C ASP A 129 6.41 -15.48 -9.71
N ARG A 130 5.51 -14.54 -10.09
CA ARG A 130 4.98 -14.35 -11.45
C ARG A 130 4.23 -15.56 -12.03
N ARG A 131 3.75 -16.47 -11.17
CA ARG A 131 2.84 -17.56 -11.60
C ARG A 131 1.41 -17.06 -11.64
N ILE A 132 0.70 -17.39 -12.71
CA ILE A 132 -0.72 -17.06 -12.89
C ILE A 132 -1.57 -17.83 -11.87
N ARG A 133 -2.54 -17.15 -11.28
CA ARG A 133 -3.62 -17.71 -10.46
C ARG A 133 -4.79 -18.07 -11.36
N HIS A 134 -5.47 -19.16 -11.01
CA HIS A 134 -6.67 -19.63 -11.73
C HIS A 134 -7.96 -19.25 -11.01
N ASP A 135 -7.82 -18.69 -9.82
CA ASP A 135 -8.81 -18.23 -8.88
C ASP A 135 -8.78 -16.69 -8.74
N ASP A 136 -9.92 -16.09 -8.38
CA ASP A 136 -10.03 -14.68 -8.01
C ASP A 136 -11.10 -14.53 -6.92
N ALA A 137 -10.63 -14.29 -5.70
CA ALA A 137 -11.47 -14.19 -4.51
C ALA A 137 -12.53 -13.07 -4.57
N TYR A 138 -12.33 -12.06 -5.43
CA TYR A 138 -13.24 -10.93 -5.62
C TYR A 138 -14.18 -11.12 -6.82
N THR A 139 -14.13 -12.27 -7.49
CA THR A 139 -14.98 -12.60 -8.64
C THR A 139 -16.06 -13.62 -8.23
N ALA A 140 -17.27 -13.46 -8.78
CA ALA A 140 -18.34 -14.43 -8.60
C ALA A 140 -17.95 -15.81 -9.16
N GLY A 141 -18.09 -16.84 -8.35
CA GLY A 141 -17.70 -18.22 -8.67
C GLY A 141 -16.21 -18.49 -8.57
N ASP A 142 -15.43 -17.61 -7.91
CA ASP A 142 -13.97 -17.75 -7.73
C ASP A 142 -13.22 -17.92 -9.07
N THR A 143 -13.77 -17.34 -10.15
CA THR A 143 -13.27 -17.55 -11.50
C THR A 143 -12.16 -16.56 -11.83
N GLY A 144 -10.95 -17.07 -12.06
CA GLY A 144 -9.83 -16.25 -12.51
C GLY A 144 -10.04 -15.64 -13.91
N GLY A 145 -9.37 -14.51 -14.17
CA GLY A 145 -9.31 -13.91 -15.50
C GLY A 145 -10.53 -13.10 -15.92
N LYS A 146 -11.34 -12.60 -14.97
CA LYS A 146 -12.44 -11.63 -15.18
C LYS A 146 -12.01 -10.17 -14.99
N ARG A 147 -10.74 -9.92 -14.69
CA ARG A 147 -10.14 -8.59 -14.55
C ARG A 147 -8.90 -8.52 -15.45
N PRO A 148 -8.70 -7.43 -16.20
CA PRO A 148 -7.49 -7.25 -16.98
C PRO A 148 -6.30 -6.87 -16.10
N ASP A 149 -5.10 -7.12 -16.61
CA ASP A 149 -3.87 -6.59 -16.04
C ASP A 149 -3.89 -5.06 -16.12
N TYR A 150 -3.48 -4.39 -15.05
CA TYR A 150 -3.54 -2.92 -14.93
C TYR A 150 -4.96 -2.40 -15.13
N ALA A 151 -5.92 -3.01 -14.42
CA ALA A 151 -7.35 -2.77 -14.61
C ALA A 151 -7.75 -1.29 -14.59
N LEU A 152 -7.14 -0.47 -13.73
CA LEU A 152 -7.41 0.96 -13.71
C LEU A 152 -7.16 1.63 -15.07
N THR A 153 -6.00 1.37 -15.68
CA THR A 153 -5.62 1.91 -16.99
C THR A 153 -6.56 1.42 -18.07
N VAL A 154 -6.81 0.11 -18.10
CA VAL A 154 -7.63 -0.53 -19.15
C VAL A 154 -9.06 -0.02 -19.10
N TYR A 155 -9.69 0.01 -17.92
CA TYR A 155 -11.06 0.48 -17.77
C TYR A 155 -11.20 1.99 -18.02
N SER A 156 -10.20 2.79 -17.62
CA SER A 156 -10.20 4.23 -17.89
C SER A 156 -10.17 4.52 -19.40
N GLN A 157 -9.29 3.85 -20.15
CA GLN A 157 -9.25 3.94 -21.61
C GLN A 157 -10.55 3.43 -22.26
N LEU A 158 -11.14 2.38 -21.69
CA LEU A 158 -12.40 1.82 -22.18
C LEU A 158 -13.57 2.80 -22.01
N CYS A 159 -13.62 3.54 -20.90
CA CYS A 159 -14.59 4.62 -20.70
C CYS A 159 -14.45 5.69 -21.80
N LYS A 160 -13.23 6.15 -22.10
CA LYS A 160 -12.98 7.12 -23.18
C LYS A 160 -13.27 6.55 -24.57
N ARG A 161 -13.12 5.24 -24.80
CA ARG A 161 -13.53 4.60 -26.06
C ARG A 161 -15.05 4.53 -26.21
N ALA A 162 -15.79 4.28 -25.13
CA ALA A 162 -17.24 4.24 -25.14
C ALA A 162 -17.84 5.66 -25.25
N TYR A 163 -17.29 6.61 -24.49
CA TYR A 163 -17.74 7.99 -24.39
C TYR A 163 -16.53 8.96 -24.39
N PRO A 164 -16.08 9.41 -25.58
CA PRO A 164 -14.84 10.20 -25.73
C PRO A 164 -14.79 11.50 -24.92
N ASN A 165 -15.94 12.13 -24.69
CA ASN A 165 -16.04 13.41 -24.00
C ASN A 165 -16.33 13.27 -22.49
N SER A 166 -16.57 12.05 -22.01
CA SER A 166 -16.87 11.80 -20.60
C SER A 166 -15.68 12.14 -19.71
N VAL A 167 -15.93 12.70 -18.54
CA VAL A 167 -14.88 12.87 -17.51
C VAL A 167 -14.60 11.52 -16.88
N VAL A 168 -13.32 11.20 -16.68
CA VAL A 168 -12.87 9.97 -16.02
C VAL A 168 -12.03 10.32 -14.81
N VAL A 169 -12.47 9.84 -13.65
CA VAL A 169 -11.82 10.04 -12.35
C VAL A 169 -11.23 8.70 -11.88
N ALA A 170 -9.91 8.62 -11.77
CA ALA A 170 -9.21 7.41 -11.36
C ALA A 170 -9.06 7.34 -9.83
N GLY A 171 -9.29 6.16 -9.23
CA GLY A 171 -9.18 5.98 -7.78
C GLY A 171 -8.83 4.55 -7.33
N GLY A 172 -8.66 4.38 -6.01
CA GLY A 172 -8.34 3.11 -5.37
C GLY A 172 -6.85 2.80 -5.29
N ILE A 173 -6.51 1.52 -5.03
CA ILE A 173 -5.14 1.08 -4.71
C ILE A 173 -4.18 1.34 -5.87
N GLU A 174 -4.53 0.95 -7.10
CA GLU A 174 -3.63 1.17 -8.25
C GLU A 174 -3.40 2.65 -8.53
N ALA A 175 -4.43 3.49 -8.38
CA ALA A 175 -4.32 4.93 -8.57
C ALA A 175 -3.37 5.52 -7.52
N SER A 176 -3.58 5.14 -6.26
CA SER A 176 -2.72 5.58 -5.16
C SER A 176 -1.27 5.15 -5.40
N LEU A 177 -1.00 3.86 -5.59
CA LEU A 177 0.37 3.34 -5.61
C LEU A 177 1.11 3.54 -6.94
N ARG A 178 0.47 4.13 -7.96
CA ARG A 178 1.09 4.40 -9.28
C ARG A 178 0.99 5.88 -9.70
N ARG A 179 0.77 6.79 -8.75
CA ARG A 179 0.59 8.24 -9.00
C ARG A 179 1.86 8.99 -9.42
N LEU A 180 3.04 8.45 -9.14
CA LEU A 180 4.35 8.96 -9.55
C LEU A 180 5.09 7.95 -10.44
N ALA A 181 6.27 8.32 -10.93
CA ALA A 181 7.20 7.35 -11.50
C ALA A 181 7.49 6.24 -10.47
N HIS A 182 7.28 4.99 -10.87
CA HIS A 182 7.34 3.84 -9.97
C HIS A 182 8.00 2.65 -10.67
N TYR A 183 8.74 1.85 -9.90
CA TYR A 183 9.22 0.57 -10.38
C TYR A 183 8.05 -0.42 -10.43
N ASP A 184 7.84 -0.99 -11.61
CA ASP A 184 6.83 -2.00 -11.86
C ASP A 184 7.49 -3.39 -11.90
N TYR A 185 7.20 -4.20 -10.88
CA TYR A 185 7.80 -5.53 -10.74
C TYR A 185 7.47 -6.46 -11.90
N TRP A 186 6.33 -6.29 -12.56
CA TRP A 186 5.84 -7.22 -13.57
C TRP A 186 6.55 -7.04 -14.90
N SER A 187 6.75 -5.79 -15.33
CA SER A 187 7.52 -5.45 -16.53
C SER A 187 9.03 -5.27 -16.27
N ASP A 188 9.46 -5.26 -15.00
CA ASP A 188 10.84 -5.03 -14.56
C ASP A 188 11.40 -3.69 -15.06
N LYS A 189 10.58 -2.63 -14.98
CA LYS A 189 10.90 -1.30 -15.50
C LYS A 189 10.38 -0.21 -14.57
N VAL A 190 11.01 0.96 -14.62
CA VAL A 190 10.40 2.17 -14.09
C VAL A 190 9.35 2.65 -15.09
N LYS A 191 8.09 2.71 -14.65
CA LYS A 191 6.97 3.25 -15.43
C LYS A 191 6.69 4.69 -15.00
N ARG A 192 6.10 5.45 -15.92
CA ARG A 192 5.57 6.78 -15.62
C ARG A 192 4.37 6.63 -14.67
N SER A 193 3.89 7.75 -14.14
CA SER A 193 2.61 7.75 -13.44
C SER A 193 1.50 7.17 -14.32
N VAL A 194 0.54 6.50 -13.68
CA VAL A 194 -0.64 5.93 -14.33
C VAL A 194 -1.48 6.98 -15.08
N LEU A 195 -1.41 8.26 -14.70
CA LEU A 195 -2.08 9.36 -15.42
C LEU A 195 -1.58 9.54 -16.85
N MET A 196 -0.33 9.16 -17.15
CA MET A 196 0.23 9.27 -18.50
C MET A 196 -0.42 8.29 -19.48
N ASP A 197 -0.85 7.13 -18.98
CA ASP A 197 -1.32 6.02 -19.83
C ASP A 197 -2.84 5.81 -19.70
N SER A 198 -3.45 6.13 -18.57
CA SER A 198 -4.86 5.83 -18.28
C SER A 198 -5.87 6.70 -19.01
N THR A 199 -5.47 7.88 -19.50
CA THR A 199 -6.37 8.91 -20.06
C THR A 199 -7.39 9.50 -19.06
N ALA A 200 -7.20 9.27 -17.75
CA ALA A 200 -8.01 9.88 -16.71
C ALA A 200 -7.76 11.39 -16.61
N ASP A 201 -8.81 12.16 -16.33
CA ASP A 201 -8.76 13.62 -16.23
C ASP A 201 -8.26 14.10 -14.85
N LEU A 202 -8.53 13.28 -13.81
CA LEU A 202 -8.12 13.52 -12.44
C LEU A 202 -7.89 12.18 -11.72
N LEU A 203 -6.88 12.12 -10.85
CA LEU A 203 -6.61 10.96 -9.99
C LEU A 203 -6.87 11.34 -8.54
N LEU A 204 -7.63 10.53 -7.81
CA LEU A 204 -7.82 10.61 -6.36
C LEU A 204 -7.04 9.49 -5.67
N PHE A 205 -6.32 9.83 -4.60
CA PHE A 205 -5.55 8.88 -3.79
C PHE A 205 -5.81 9.11 -2.30
N GLY A 206 -5.49 8.11 -1.48
CA GLY A 206 -5.79 8.19 -0.06
C GLY A 206 -7.22 7.74 0.26
N ASN A 207 -7.65 8.03 1.49
CA ASN A 207 -9.06 8.11 1.86
C ASN A 207 -9.64 9.42 1.27
N ALA A 208 -10.15 9.33 0.05
CA ALA A 208 -10.46 10.50 -0.79
C ALA A 208 -11.92 10.98 -0.70
N GLU A 209 -12.72 10.53 0.28
CA GLU A 209 -14.14 10.85 0.40
C GLU A 209 -14.42 12.37 0.35
N ARG A 210 -13.62 13.17 1.08
CA ARG A 210 -13.74 14.64 1.05
C ARG A 210 -13.53 15.21 -0.35
N ALA A 211 -12.44 14.80 -1.01
CA ALA A 211 -12.08 15.29 -2.33
C ALA A 211 -13.10 14.86 -3.37
N LEU A 212 -13.63 13.64 -3.23
CA LEU A 212 -14.65 13.10 -4.12
C LEU A 212 -15.98 13.84 -3.99
N ILE A 213 -16.44 14.11 -2.76
CA ILE A 213 -17.68 14.86 -2.52
C ILE A 213 -17.56 16.29 -3.07
N ASP A 214 -16.46 16.99 -2.75
CA ASP A 214 -16.22 18.36 -3.24
C ASP A 214 -16.13 18.40 -4.77
N LEU A 215 -15.36 17.49 -5.38
CA LEU A 215 -15.29 17.33 -6.83
C LEU A 215 -16.68 17.15 -7.44
N THR A 216 -17.49 16.24 -6.90
CA THR A 216 -18.78 15.89 -7.50
C THR A 216 -19.76 17.06 -7.43
N HIS A 217 -19.80 17.78 -6.31
CA HIS A 217 -20.62 19.00 -6.18
C HIS A 217 -20.17 20.11 -7.11
N ARG A 218 -18.85 20.32 -7.28
CA ARG A 218 -18.31 21.34 -8.20
C ARG A 218 -18.60 21.01 -9.67
N LEU A 219 -18.45 19.74 -10.06
CA LEU A 219 -18.85 19.29 -11.40
C LEU A 219 -20.37 19.46 -11.62
N ALA A 220 -21.19 19.15 -10.62
CA ALA A 220 -22.63 19.35 -10.68
C ALA A 220 -23.03 20.83 -10.76
N ALA A 221 -22.21 21.72 -10.19
CA ALA A 221 -22.35 23.18 -10.35
C ALA A 221 -21.84 23.71 -11.70
N GLY A 222 -21.33 22.83 -12.58
CA GLY A 222 -20.86 23.18 -13.92
C GLY A 222 -19.40 23.62 -13.98
N GLU A 223 -18.62 23.46 -12.91
CA GLU A 223 -17.20 23.76 -12.94
C GLU A 223 -16.44 22.72 -13.78
N PRO A 224 -15.61 23.12 -14.76
CA PRO A 224 -14.84 22.18 -15.56
C PRO A 224 -13.82 21.40 -14.71
N VAL A 225 -13.74 20.07 -14.88
CA VAL A 225 -12.77 19.20 -14.15
C VAL A 225 -11.31 19.70 -14.25
N ARG A 226 -10.97 20.38 -15.35
CA ARG A 226 -9.63 20.89 -15.60
C ARG A 226 -9.25 22.13 -14.77
N GLU A 227 -10.23 22.79 -14.17
CA GLU A 227 -10.09 24.00 -13.35
C GLU A 227 -10.06 23.65 -11.85
N ILE A 228 -10.56 22.46 -11.49
CA ILE A 228 -10.53 21.91 -10.13
C ILE A 228 -9.12 21.35 -9.84
N ARG A 229 -8.27 22.18 -9.21
CA ARG A 229 -6.84 21.89 -8.98
C ARG A 229 -6.39 22.00 -7.53
N ASP A 230 -7.27 22.43 -6.64
CA ASP A 230 -7.00 22.76 -5.23
C ASP A 230 -7.42 21.66 -4.24
N LEU A 231 -7.93 20.53 -4.73
CA LEU A 231 -8.40 19.42 -3.89
C LEU A 231 -7.24 18.59 -3.33
N ARG A 232 -7.17 18.46 -2.00
CA ARG A 232 -6.23 17.55 -1.34
C ARG A 232 -6.50 16.09 -1.71
N GLY A 233 -5.46 15.26 -1.78
CA GLY A 233 -5.59 13.87 -2.19
C GLY A 233 -5.83 13.68 -3.69
N THR A 234 -5.46 14.66 -4.52
CA THR A 234 -5.60 14.56 -5.98
C THR A 234 -4.27 14.71 -6.71
N ALA A 235 -4.21 14.17 -7.93
CA ALA A 235 -3.11 14.39 -8.86
C ALA A 235 -3.65 14.65 -10.27
N PHE A 236 -2.96 15.51 -11.02
CA PHE A 236 -3.32 15.87 -12.38
C PHE A 236 -2.10 16.19 -13.24
N LEU A 237 -2.27 16.11 -14.56
CA LEU A 237 -1.27 16.53 -15.53
C LEU A 237 -1.34 18.04 -15.74
N CYS A 238 -0.17 18.71 -15.74
CA CYS A 238 -0.05 20.13 -16.02
C CYS A 238 1.10 20.41 -16.99
N ARG A 239 0.92 21.39 -17.88
CA ARG A 239 1.98 21.89 -18.79
C ARG A 239 2.71 23.09 -18.21
N THR A 240 1.99 23.87 -17.42
CA THR A 240 2.48 25.04 -16.71
C THR A 240 2.14 24.87 -15.24
N ILE A 241 3.09 25.23 -14.39
CA ILE A 241 2.89 25.22 -12.94
C ILE A 241 1.84 26.28 -12.58
N PRO A 242 0.89 25.99 -11.67
CA PRO A 242 -0.07 26.99 -11.21
C PRO A 242 0.64 28.24 -10.63
N GLU A 243 0.05 29.42 -10.85
CA GLU A 243 0.58 30.67 -10.30
C GLU A 243 0.52 30.70 -8.77
N GLY A 244 1.33 31.55 -8.14
CA GLY A 244 1.34 31.72 -6.67
C GLY A 244 2.21 30.73 -5.90
N TRP A 245 2.85 29.78 -6.60
CA TRP A 245 3.66 28.74 -5.99
C TRP A 245 5.16 28.98 -6.17
N ARG A 246 5.92 28.79 -5.09
CA ARG A 246 7.40 28.82 -5.11
C ARG A 246 7.98 27.40 -5.16
N GLU A 247 8.89 27.18 -6.10
CA GLU A 247 9.59 25.89 -6.24
C GLU A 247 10.65 25.69 -5.15
N ILE A 248 10.67 24.49 -4.58
CA ILE A 248 11.80 23.93 -3.83
C ILE A 248 12.43 22.86 -4.73
N ASP A 249 13.64 23.10 -5.21
CA ASP A 249 14.36 22.17 -6.08
C ASP A 249 14.94 21.00 -5.27
N SER A 250 14.38 19.80 -5.47
CA SER A 250 14.91 18.53 -4.94
C SER A 250 15.22 17.55 -6.07
N THR A 251 15.64 18.07 -7.23
CA THR A 251 16.04 17.25 -8.39
C THR A 251 17.41 16.59 -8.23
N ARG A 252 18.18 17.02 -7.21
CA ARG A 252 19.53 16.57 -6.93
C ARG A 252 19.60 16.00 -5.52
N ILE A 253 20.42 14.97 -5.36
CA ILE A 253 20.71 14.37 -4.06
C ILE A 253 21.27 15.43 -3.12
N ASP A 254 20.74 15.45 -1.89
CA ASP A 254 21.21 16.32 -0.80
C ASP A 254 22.73 16.26 -0.65
N GLN A 255 23.39 17.40 -0.89
CA GLN A 255 24.77 17.58 -0.46
C GLN A 255 24.75 18.10 0.98
N PRO A 256 25.51 17.51 1.92
CA PRO A 256 25.60 18.04 3.27
C PRO A 256 26.12 19.49 3.22
N GLY A 257 25.26 20.46 3.52
CA GLY A 257 25.70 21.81 3.82
C GLY A 257 26.44 21.81 5.16
N SER A 258 27.48 22.62 5.31
CA SER A 258 28.06 22.88 6.63
C SER A 258 26.98 23.49 7.53
N LEU A 259 26.74 22.90 8.69
CA LEU A 259 25.89 23.53 9.72
C LEU A 259 26.40 24.96 9.97
N PRO A 260 25.53 25.99 9.98
CA PRO A 260 25.95 27.30 10.42
C PRO A 260 26.46 27.15 11.85
N ARG A 261 27.75 27.44 12.06
CA ARG A 261 28.31 27.53 13.41
C ARG A 261 27.54 28.65 14.11
N HIS A 262 26.76 28.31 15.12
CA HIS A 262 26.28 29.33 16.06
C HIS A 262 27.51 30.05 16.60
N LYS A 263 27.59 31.38 16.41
CA LYS A 263 28.62 32.19 17.08
C LYS A 263 28.46 31.95 18.57
N ASN A 264 29.54 31.56 19.24
CA ASN A 264 29.55 31.40 20.68
C ASN A 264 29.21 32.78 21.30
N PRO A 265 28.19 32.89 22.15
CA PRO A 265 27.81 34.18 22.75
C PRO A 265 28.89 34.80 23.66
N TYR A 266 29.99 34.10 23.91
CA TYR A 266 31.16 34.59 24.66
C TYR A 266 32.37 34.95 23.79
N ASP A 267 32.27 34.84 22.46
CA ASP A 267 33.33 35.34 21.57
C ASP A 267 33.22 36.87 21.48
N ALA A 268 34.06 37.56 22.26
CA ALA A 268 34.17 39.02 22.18
C ALA A 268 34.73 39.43 20.80
N PRO A 269 34.19 40.48 20.16
CA PRO A 269 34.71 40.95 18.88
C PRO A 269 36.14 41.48 19.06
N HIS A 270 37.10 40.89 18.37
CA HIS A 270 38.47 41.38 18.33
C HIS A 270 38.54 42.58 17.35
N PRO A 271 39.24 43.69 17.68
CA PRO A 271 39.32 44.86 16.82
C PRO A 271 40.35 44.71 15.68
N SER A 272 40.34 43.58 14.99
CA SER A 272 41.16 43.34 13.78
C SER A 272 40.35 42.96 12.55
N ASP A 273 39.01 43.02 12.60
CA ASP A 273 38.14 42.78 11.44
C ASP A 273 37.88 44.08 10.64
N CYS A 274 38.80 45.04 10.71
CA CYS A 274 38.81 46.24 9.89
C CYS A 274 40.20 46.36 9.26
N ASP A 275 40.36 45.87 8.04
CA ASP A 275 41.30 46.46 7.08
C ASP A 275 40.94 46.10 5.63
N ASP A 276 41.01 47.14 4.81
CA ASP A 276 40.62 47.22 3.42
C ASP A 276 41.63 46.57 2.44
N ALA A 277 41.09 46.06 1.33
CA ALA A 277 41.56 46.19 -0.06
C ALA A 277 42.99 45.74 -0.53
N LYS A 278 42.95 45.12 -1.73
CA LYS A 278 43.95 45.03 -2.84
C LYS A 278 44.98 43.88 -2.89
N SER A 279 44.87 43.10 -3.98
CA SER A 279 45.86 42.87 -5.09
C SER A 279 45.69 41.44 -5.64
N GLN A 280 45.10 41.18 -6.82
CA GLN A 280 45.50 41.37 -8.24
C GLN A 280 46.61 40.43 -8.81
N HIS A 281 46.29 39.93 -10.03
CA HIS A 281 47.09 39.28 -11.10
C HIS A 281 47.14 37.72 -11.16
N ALA A 282 47.00 37.04 -12.31
CA ALA A 282 46.54 37.36 -13.69
C ALA A 282 46.46 36.07 -14.56
N ALA A 283 45.52 36.07 -15.55
CA ALA A 283 45.55 35.53 -16.94
C ALA A 283 45.76 34.01 -17.24
N VAL A 284 45.23 33.33 -18.28
CA VAL A 284 44.60 33.65 -19.60
C VAL A 284 43.84 32.37 -20.09
N ASP A 285 42.62 32.42 -20.67
CA ASP A 285 42.22 32.34 -22.12
C ASP A 285 41.29 31.09 -22.33
N ALA A 286 40.26 31.00 -23.20
CA ALA A 286 39.52 31.90 -24.07
C ALA A 286 38.21 31.21 -24.55
N GLY A 287 37.14 32.00 -24.78
CA GLY A 287 36.13 31.83 -25.84
C GLY A 287 34.95 30.85 -25.69
N HIS A 288 33.71 31.35 -25.56
CA HIS A 288 32.65 31.34 -26.60
C HIS A 288 31.37 32.09 -26.15
N SER A 289 30.67 32.66 -27.12
CA SER A 289 29.68 33.73 -27.08
C SER A 289 28.28 33.39 -26.52
N ALA A 290 27.65 34.39 -25.90
CA ALA A 290 26.32 34.35 -25.31
C ALA A 290 25.20 34.78 -26.29
N ALA A 291 24.02 34.17 -26.13
CA ALA A 291 22.73 34.60 -26.69
C ALA A 291 21.88 35.28 -25.58
N PRO A 292 20.88 36.14 -25.90
CA PRO A 292 20.25 37.04 -24.93
C PRO A 292 19.31 36.32 -23.93
N PRO A 293 19.07 36.91 -22.73
CA PRO A 293 18.41 36.22 -21.62
C PRO A 293 16.88 36.16 -21.78
N GLN A 294 16.31 34.98 -21.55
CA GLN A 294 14.89 34.76 -21.24
C GLN A 294 14.65 35.11 -19.76
N PRO A 295 13.43 35.55 -19.37
CA PRO A 295 13.16 36.05 -18.02
C PRO A 295 13.35 34.93 -16.99
N SER A 296 14.29 35.16 -16.08
CA SER A 296 14.67 34.27 -14.99
C SER A 296 13.54 34.15 -13.96
N GLN A 297 12.94 32.97 -13.82
CA GLN A 297 12.36 32.56 -12.54
C GLN A 297 13.51 32.48 -11.53
N VAL A 298 13.32 33.08 -10.34
CA VAL A 298 14.32 33.07 -9.26
C VAL A 298 14.42 31.64 -8.71
N VAL A 299 15.32 30.85 -9.29
CA VAL A 299 15.73 29.53 -8.79
C VAL A 299 16.66 29.75 -7.61
N ASN A 300 16.11 29.68 -6.39
CA ASN A 300 16.95 29.58 -5.21
C ASN A 300 17.33 28.10 -5.02
N LEU A 301 18.59 27.76 -5.30
CA LEU A 301 19.21 26.49 -4.93
C LEU A 301 19.25 26.39 -3.41
N VAL A 302 18.34 25.62 -2.83
CA VAL A 302 18.14 25.55 -1.38
C VAL A 302 18.22 24.08 -0.93
N PRO A 303 19.13 23.73 0.00
CA PRO A 303 19.18 22.39 0.57
C PRO A 303 17.86 22.02 1.26
N ASP A 304 17.47 20.74 1.21
CA ASP A 304 16.26 20.12 1.82
C ASP A 304 16.05 20.46 3.32
N THR A 305 17.06 21.01 3.99
CA THR A 305 16.96 21.54 5.37
C THR A 305 16.13 22.83 5.50
N GLN A 306 16.02 23.70 4.48
CA GLN A 306 15.14 24.89 4.55
C GLN A 306 13.69 24.63 4.09
N ALA A 307 13.35 23.41 3.65
CA ALA A 307 11.95 23.00 3.54
C ALA A 307 11.25 23.01 4.91
N ILE A 308 11.97 23.21 6.01
CA ILE A 308 11.39 23.45 7.34
C ILE A 308 11.09 24.95 7.57
N GLU A 309 11.77 25.84 6.86
CA GLU A 309 11.71 27.31 7.04
C GLU A 309 10.72 28.02 6.11
N THR A 310 10.11 27.28 5.17
CA THR A 310 9.22 27.82 4.14
C THR A 310 7.77 27.36 4.32
N ASP A 311 6.81 28.23 4.04
CA ASP A 311 5.38 27.95 4.19
C ASP A 311 4.92 26.81 3.24
N PRO A 312 4.43 25.66 3.77
CA PRO A 312 3.91 24.57 2.96
C PRO A 312 2.71 24.95 2.09
N SER A 313 1.97 26.02 2.43
CA SER A 313 0.82 26.47 1.66
C SER A 313 1.18 27.23 0.38
N SER A 314 2.40 27.76 0.28
CA SER A 314 2.87 28.55 -0.86
C SER A 314 4.08 27.94 -1.59
N THR A 315 4.48 26.71 -1.24
CA THR A 315 5.65 26.04 -1.81
C THR A 315 5.35 24.62 -2.28
N TYR A 316 5.98 24.20 -3.38
CA TYR A 316 5.95 22.81 -3.85
C TYR A 316 7.35 22.24 -3.99
N ILE A 317 7.47 20.92 -3.97
CA ILE A 317 8.75 20.22 -4.13
C ILE A 317 8.86 19.69 -5.56
N ARG A 318 9.88 20.13 -6.28
CA ARG A 318 10.27 19.56 -7.57
C ARG A 318 11.06 18.28 -7.35
N MET A 319 10.47 17.15 -7.73
CA MET A 319 11.10 15.84 -7.66
C MET A 319 12.03 15.59 -8.86
N PRO A 320 13.00 14.66 -8.75
CA PRO A 320 13.76 14.18 -9.90
C PRO A 320 12.81 13.68 -11.00
N SER A 321 13.11 14.06 -12.25
CA SER A 321 12.25 13.71 -13.40
C SER A 321 12.21 12.21 -13.66
N PHE A 322 11.17 11.74 -14.36
CA PHE A 322 11.07 10.35 -14.79
C PHE A 322 12.33 9.87 -15.54
N ASP A 323 12.86 10.71 -16.44
CA ASP A 323 14.05 10.36 -17.23
C ASP A 323 15.30 10.24 -16.34
N ALA A 324 15.38 11.04 -15.27
CA ALA A 324 16.48 10.99 -14.31
C ALA A 324 16.41 9.74 -13.43
N VAL A 325 15.25 9.46 -12.81
CA VAL A 325 15.06 8.30 -11.92
C VAL A 325 15.14 6.97 -12.66
N THR A 326 14.89 6.96 -13.97
CA THR A 326 15.08 5.76 -14.81
C THR A 326 16.56 5.46 -15.07
N LYS A 327 17.41 6.50 -15.10
CA LYS A 327 18.84 6.37 -15.44
C LYS A 327 19.74 6.26 -14.21
N ASP A 328 19.34 6.86 -13.09
CA ASP A 328 20.13 6.91 -11.86
C ASP A 328 19.36 6.29 -10.67
N PRO A 329 19.78 5.09 -10.20
CA PRO A 329 19.20 4.45 -9.03
C PRO A 329 19.26 5.29 -7.74
N ALA A 330 20.27 6.15 -7.59
CA ALA A 330 20.38 7.01 -6.42
C ALA A 330 19.34 8.14 -6.46
N LEU A 331 19.04 8.70 -7.64
CA LEU A 331 17.94 9.65 -7.80
C LEU A 331 16.57 9.00 -7.60
N TYR A 332 16.40 7.75 -8.02
CA TYR A 332 15.18 6.99 -7.71
C TYR A 332 14.98 6.83 -6.19
N ALA A 333 16.03 6.44 -5.46
CA ALA A 333 15.96 6.31 -4.01
C ALA A 333 15.81 7.65 -3.28
N HIS A 334 16.35 8.74 -3.84
CA HIS A 334 16.10 10.10 -3.34
C HIS A 334 14.63 10.52 -3.54
N ALA A 335 14.06 10.24 -4.70
CA ALA A 335 12.65 10.51 -4.99
C ALA A 335 11.70 9.77 -4.04
N ASP A 336 11.98 8.50 -3.72
CA ASP A 336 11.27 7.73 -2.68
C ASP A 336 11.31 8.44 -1.33
N ARG A 337 12.51 8.88 -0.91
CA ARG A 337 12.69 9.59 0.36
C ARG A 337 11.89 10.90 0.43
N ILE A 338 11.89 11.70 -0.64
CA ILE A 338 11.08 12.92 -0.72
C ILE A 338 9.60 12.56 -0.54
N PHE A 339 9.13 11.60 -1.33
CA PHE A 339 7.73 11.18 -1.31
C PHE A 339 7.27 10.76 0.11
N HIS A 340 8.04 9.90 0.78
CA HIS A 340 7.68 9.40 2.11
C HIS A 340 7.72 10.48 3.21
N ARG A 341 8.50 11.55 3.04
CA ARG A 341 8.52 12.70 3.95
C ARG A 341 7.30 13.60 3.80
N GLU A 342 6.62 13.59 2.65
CA GLU A 342 5.42 14.37 2.35
C GLU A 342 4.12 13.56 2.47
N THR A 343 4.12 12.51 3.30
CA THR A 343 2.94 11.66 3.57
C THR A 343 2.06 12.17 4.72
N ASN A 344 2.55 13.10 5.54
CA ASN A 344 1.80 13.66 6.67
C ASN A 344 0.91 14.82 6.20
N PRO A 345 -0.43 14.71 6.25
CA PRO A 345 -1.31 15.76 5.75
C PRO A 345 -1.15 17.11 6.49
N GLY A 346 -0.66 17.13 7.73
CA GLY A 346 -0.45 18.39 8.48
C GLY A 346 0.69 19.27 7.96
N ASN A 347 1.69 18.70 7.27
CA ASN A 347 2.85 19.45 6.76
C ASN A 347 3.26 19.10 5.33
N ALA A 348 2.54 18.20 4.67
CA ALA A 348 2.85 17.77 3.32
C ALA A 348 2.72 18.91 2.32
N ARG A 349 3.70 19.00 1.43
CA ARG A 349 3.68 19.91 0.28
C ARG A 349 3.16 19.22 -0.97
N PRO A 350 2.66 20.00 -1.95
CA PRO A 350 2.50 19.47 -3.29
C PRO A 350 3.83 18.94 -3.83
N LEU A 351 3.75 17.82 -4.53
CA LEU A 351 4.89 17.21 -5.23
C LEU A 351 4.71 17.40 -6.73
N VAL A 352 5.79 17.78 -7.41
CA VAL A 352 5.78 17.94 -8.87
C VAL A 352 6.89 17.12 -9.49
N GLN A 353 6.53 16.23 -10.42
CA GLN A 353 7.49 15.41 -11.15
C GLN A 353 7.32 15.57 -12.65
N ASN A 354 8.42 15.88 -13.34
CA ASN A 354 8.43 15.92 -14.79
C ASN A 354 8.32 14.52 -15.41
N GLN A 355 7.36 14.35 -16.32
CA GLN A 355 7.05 13.11 -17.04
C GLN A 355 7.31 13.26 -18.55
N GLY A 356 8.34 14.02 -18.93
CA GLY A 356 8.65 14.33 -20.32
C GLY A 356 7.97 15.64 -20.76
N LYS A 357 6.94 15.56 -21.61
CA LYS A 357 6.26 16.75 -22.15
C LYS A 357 5.32 17.46 -21.16
N ASN A 358 4.90 16.76 -20.10
CA ASN A 358 4.02 17.30 -19.07
C ASN A 358 4.66 17.06 -17.70
N ASP A 359 4.30 17.91 -16.75
CA ASP A 359 4.49 17.65 -15.33
C ASP A 359 3.26 16.94 -14.76
N ILE A 360 3.47 16.20 -13.68
CA ILE A 360 2.40 15.78 -12.78
C ILE A 360 2.49 16.59 -11.52
N TRP A 361 1.37 17.20 -11.17
CA TRP A 361 1.15 17.85 -9.89
C TRP A 361 0.38 16.92 -8.98
N ILE A 362 0.88 16.74 -7.75
CA ILE A 362 0.24 15.95 -6.71
C ILE A 362 -0.04 16.86 -5.54
N ASN A 363 -1.31 17.07 -5.25
CA ASN A 363 -1.73 17.82 -4.07
C ASN A 363 -1.39 17.05 -2.79
N PRO A 364 -1.23 17.75 -1.65
CA PRO A 364 -1.00 17.12 -0.35
C PRO A 364 -2.04 16.03 -0.03
N PRO A 365 -1.71 15.00 0.77
CA PRO A 365 -2.64 13.94 1.15
C PRO A 365 -3.95 14.48 1.78
N PRO A 366 -5.05 13.72 1.67
CA PRO A 366 -6.33 14.12 2.25
C PRO A 366 -6.21 14.28 3.76
N LEU A 367 -6.96 15.23 4.31
CA LEU A 367 -7.11 15.34 5.76
C LEU A 367 -7.95 14.15 6.25
N PRO A 368 -7.54 13.47 7.33
CA PRO A 368 -8.30 12.38 7.92
C PRO A 368 -9.75 12.78 8.23
N LEU A 369 -10.68 11.83 8.09
CA LEU A 369 -12.06 12.00 8.54
C LEU A 369 -12.12 12.05 10.06
N GLU A 370 -12.96 12.92 10.59
CA GLU A 370 -13.32 12.89 12.01
C GLU A 370 -14.20 11.67 12.30
N THR A 371 -14.27 11.26 13.57
CA THR A 371 -15.06 10.07 13.96
C THR A 371 -16.51 10.14 13.48
N ALA A 372 -17.18 11.30 13.60
CA ALA A 372 -18.56 11.45 13.16
C ALA A 372 -18.72 11.30 11.63
N GLU A 373 -17.72 11.73 10.85
CA GLU A 373 -17.75 11.58 9.40
C GLU A 373 -17.44 10.16 8.97
N LEU A 374 -16.52 9.48 9.66
CA LEU A 374 -16.24 8.08 9.43
C LEU A 374 -17.44 7.20 9.78
N ASP A 375 -18.10 7.47 10.91
CA ASP A 375 -19.35 6.79 11.29
C ASP A 375 -20.41 7.00 10.21
N TRP A 376 -20.60 8.24 9.75
CA TRP A 376 -21.51 8.53 8.65
C TRP A 376 -21.21 7.70 7.40
N VAL A 377 -19.93 7.56 7.00
CA VAL A 377 -19.54 6.71 5.83
C VAL A 377 -19.90 5.22 6.05
N PHE A 378 -19.69 4.70 7.26
CA PHE A 378 -19.91 3.27 7.57
C PHE A 378 -21.36 2.93 7.95
N GLU A 379 -22.19 3.92 8.26
CA GLU A 379 -23.58 3.75 8.65
C GLU A 379 -24.60 3.83 7.50
N GLN A 380 -24.12 4.10 6.29
CA GLN A 380 -24.93 4.09 5.08
C GLN A 380 -25.72 2.76 4.92
N PRO A 381 -26.82 2.73 4.15
CA PRO A 381 -27.76 1.60 4.11
C PRO A 381 -27.24 0.39 3.29
N TYR A 382 -26.07 -0.13 3.64
CA TYR A 382 -25.46 -1.32 3.03
C TYR A 382 -26.36 -2.55 3.22
N LYS A 383 -26.54 -3.32 2.15
CA LYS A 383 -27.24 -4.61 2.20
C LYS A 383 -26.41 -5.72 2.83
N ARG A 384 -25.09 -5.54 2.91
CA ARG A 384 -24.12 -6.51 3.45
C ARG A 384 -24.12 -7.86 2.74
N VAL A 385 -24.58 -7.90 1.50
CA VAL A 385 -24.63 -9.11 0.67
C VAL A 385 -24.18 -8.78 -0.76
N PRO A 386 -23.73 -9.78 -1.54
CA PRO A 386 -23.52 -9.62 -2.97
C PRO A 386 -24.76 -9.15 -3.71
N HIS A 387 -24.56 -8.46 -4.83
CA HIS A 387 -25.65 -8.06 -5.70
C HIS A 387 -26.47 -9.29 -6.18
N PRO A 388 -27.82 -9.21 -6.24
CA PRO A 388 -28.67 -10.36 -6.59
C PRO A 388 -28.40 -10.98 -7.96
N SER A 389 -27.82 -10.23 -8.90
CA SER A 389 -27.45 -10.72 -10.24
C SER A 389 -26.49 -11.91 -10.22
N TYR A 390 -25.77 -12.14 -9.12
CA TYR A 390 -24.84 -13.26 -8.98
C TYR A 390 -25.52 -14.58 -8.56
N GLY A 391 -26.79 -14.55 -8.13
CA GLY A 391 -27.49 -15.73 -7.62
C GLY A 391 -26.73 -16.39 -6.46
N ASP A 392 -26.56 -17.72 -6.53
CA ASP A 392 -25.85 -18.52 -5.53
C ASP A 392 -24.33 -18.59 -5.75
N ALA A 393 -23.77 -17.77 -6.64
CA ALA A 393 -22.34 -17.79 -6.92
C ALA A 393 -21.53 -17.39 -5.68
N LYS A 394 -20.59 -18.25 -5.30
CA LYS A 394 -19.68 -18.00 -4.19
C LYS A 394 -18.68 -16.89 -4.54
N ILE A 395 -18.56 -15.90 -3.67
CA ILE A 395 -17.51 -14.86 -3.73
C ILE A 395 -16.63 -15.04 -2.47
N PRO A 396 -15.43 -15.64 -2.58
CA PRO A 396 -14.61 -15.98 -1.42
C PRO A 396 -14.25 -14.79 -0.51
N ALA A 397 -14.00 -13.62 -1.09
CA ALA A 397 -13.72 -12.41 -0.32
C ALA A 397 -14.89 -12.03 0.59
N TYR A 398 -16.13 -12.07 0.07
CA TYR A 398 -17.34 -11.82 0.85
C TYR A 398 -17.52 -12.86 1.97
N GLU A 399 -17.32 -14.15 1.69
CA GLU A 399 -17.44 -15.20 2.71
C GLU A 399 -16.49 -15.00 3.90
N MET A 400 -15.27 -14.51 3.63
CA MET A 400 -14.31 -14.20 4.70
C MET A 400 -14.74 -13.01 5.57
N ILE A 401 -15.31 -11.97 4.96
CA ILE A 401 -15.50 -10.67 5.62
C ILE A 401 -16.93 -10.42 6.12
N ARG A 402 -17.94 -11.21 5.72
CA ARG A 402 -19.36 -10.91 6.00
C ARG A 402 -19.70 -10.73 7.49
N PHE A 403 -18.93 -11.36 8.38
CA PHE A 403 -19.05 -11.25 9.85
C PHE A 403 -17.90 -10.48 10.51
N SER A 404 -17.14 -9.72 9.73
CA SER A 404 -16.05 -8.85 10.19
C SER A 404 -16.54 -7.41 10.25
N VAL A 405 -16.00 -6.65 11.22
CA VAL A 405 -16.26 -5.22 11.39
C VAL A 405 -14.94 -4.47 11.38
N ASN A 406 -14.86 -3.47 10.50
CA ASN A 406 -13.73 -2.56 10.47
C ASN A 406 -13.94 -1.41 11.47
N ILE A 407 -13.05 -1.29 12.46
CA ILE A 407 -13.16 -0.30 13.55
C ILE A 407 -12.35 0.97 13.29
N MET A 408 -11.37 0.93 12.37
CA MET A 408 -10.48 2.07 12.09
C MET A 408 -9.74 1.95 10.74
N ARG A 409 -9.26 3.07 10.22
CA ARG A 409 -8.37 3.13 9.03
C ARG A 409 -7.04 3.80 9.37
N GLY A 410 -6.02 3.52 8.55
CA GLY A 410 -4.68 4.07 8.67
C GLY A 410 -3.73 3.21 9.49
N CYS A 411 -2.43 3.49 9.37
CA CYS A 411 -1.39 2.80 10.14
C CYS A 411 -0.13 3.66 10.29
N PHE A 412 0.27 3.95 11.54
CA PHE A 412 1.52 4.65 11.84
C PHE A 412 2.76 3.72 11.92
N GLY A 413 2.59 2.45 11.54
CA GLY A 413 3.58 1.40 11.69
C GLY A 413 4.86 1.64 10.88
N GLY A 414 4.73 2.22 9.69
CA GLY A 414 5.85 2.60 8.81
C GLY A 414 6.69 1.43 8.28
N CYS A 415 6.10 0.24 8.15
CA CYS A 415 6.80 -0.94 7.62
C CYS A 415 7.10 -0.73 6.13
N THR A 416 8.37 -0.86 5.72
CA THR A 416 8.84 -0.42 4.39
C THR A 416 8.27 -1.20 3.21
N PHE A 417 7.71 -2.38 3.45
CA PHE A 417 7.10 -3.27 2.46
C PHE A 417 5.57 -3.14 2.41
N CYS A 418 4.97 -2.40 3.34
CA CYS A 418 3.53 -2.20 3.45
C CYS A 418 3.14 -0.90 2.76
N SER A 419 1.98 -0.89 2.09
CA SER A 419 1.46 0.26 1.36
C SER A 419 0.31 0.99 2.06
N ILE A 420 -0.03 0.60 3.30
CA ILE A 420 -1.18 1.18 4.04
C ILE A 420 -0.94 2.67 4.30
N THR A 421 0.29 3.08 4.65
CA THR A 421 0.59 4.49 4.92
C THR A 421 0.36 5.36 3.69
N GLU A 422 0.70 4.85 2.50
CA GLU A 422 0.66 5.56 1.24
C GLU A 422 -0.74 5.57 0.61
N HIS A 423 -1.61 4.65 1.03
CA HIS A 423 -2.97 4.46 0.54
C HIS A 423 -4.07 4.91 1.52
N GLU A 424 -3.96 4.61 2.82
CA GLU A 424 -4.93 5.03 3.83
C GLU A 424 -4.45 6.21 4.68
N GLY A 425 -3.13 6.42 4.75
CA GLY A 425 -2.52 7.45 5.58
C GLY A 425 -1.94 6.90 6.89
N ARG A 426 -1.11 7.74 7.53
CA ARG A 426 -0.42 7.41 8.79
C ARG A 426 -1.23 7.68 10.06
N ILE A 427 -2.23 8.56 9.99
CA ILE A 427 -3.04 8.98 11.14
C ILE A 427 -4.21 8.02 11.29
N ILE A 428 -4.48 7.57 12.52
CA ILE A 428 -5.56 6.62 12.78
C ILE A 428 -6.91 7.33 12.78
N GLN A 429 -7.79 6.90 11.88
CA GLN A 429 -9.19 7.34 11.84
C GLN A 429 -10.03 6.27 12.53
N SER A 430 -10.59 6.58 13.69
CA SER A 430 -11.36 5.63 14.50
C SER A 430 -12.85 5.92 14.43
N ARG A 431 -13.64 4.87 14.26
CA ARG A 431 -15.10 4.94 14.41
C ARG A 431 -15.49 5.14 15.86
N SER A 432 -16.72 5.56 16.11
CA SER A 432 -17.23 5.57 17.48
C SER A 432 -17.51 4.14 17.94
N GLU A 433 -17.42 3.95 19.26
CA GLU A 433 -17.78 2.66 19.87
C GLU A 433 -19.24 2.29 19.55
N GLN A 434 -20.15 3.26 19.57
CA GLN A 434 -21.56 3.04 19.27
C GLN A 434 -21.76 2.58 17.82
N SER A 435 -21.15 3.26 16.84
CA SER A 435 -21.23 2.87 15.42
C SER A 435 -20.79 1.42 15.19
N ILE A 436 -19.71 1.02 15.86
CA ILE A 436 -19.17 -0.34 15.78
C ILE A 436 -20.15 -1.35 16.40
N LEU A 437 -20.69 -1.06 17.58
CA LEU A 437 -21.65 -1.95 18.24
C LEU A 437 -22.94 -2.09 17.41
N ASP A 438 -23.44 -0.99 16.85
CA ASP A 438 -24.61 -0.99 15.97
C ASP A 438 -24.36 -1.83 14.72
N GLU A 439 -23.15 -1.80 14.15
CA GLU A 439 -22.81 -2.68 13.03
C GLU A 439 -22.74 -4.16 13.44
N VAL A 440 -22.23 -4.48 14.64
CA VAL A 440 -22.27 -5.85 15.18
C VAL A 440 -23.72 -6.35 15.31
N GLU A 441 -24.64 -5.49 15.74
CA GLU A 441 -26.08 -5.81 15.79
C GLU A 441 -26.68 -5.97 14.39
N LYS A 442 -26.35 -5.09 13.44
CA LYS A 442 -26.76 -5.25 12.03
C LYS A 442 -26.24 -6.54 11.42
N ILE A 443 -25.04 -7.00 11.75
CA ILE A 443 -24.53 -8.31 11.33
C ILE A 443 -25.42 -9.43 11.88
N ARG A 444 -25.71 -9.37 13.19
CA ARG A 444 -26.55 -10.35 13.87
C ARG A 444 -27.93 -10.46 13.22
N ASP A 445 -28.52 -9.32 12.86
CA ASP A 445 -29.92 -9.25 12.45
C ASP A 445 -30.12 -9.38 10.94
N LEU A 446 -29.17 -8.91 10.13
CA LEU A 446 -29.34 -8.79 8.68
C LEU A 446 -28.48 -9.76 7.86
N THR A 447 -27.36 -10.26 8.40
CA THR A 447 -26.40 -11.03 7.58
C THR A 447 -26.74 -12.53 7.60
N PRO A 448 -27.02 -13.16 6.43
CA PRO A 448 -27.39 -14.56 6.37
C PRO A 448 -26.33 -15.50 6.96
N GLY A 449 -26.79 -16.49 7.74
CA GLY A 449 -25.93 -17.54 8.29
C GLY A 449 -25.11 -17.13 9.52
N PHE A 450 -25.45 -16.02 10.18
CA PHE A 450 -24.78 -15.61 11.42
C PHE A 450 -24.99 -16.64 12.54
N THR A 451 -23.90 -17.12 13.13
CA THR A 451 -23.91 -18.20 14.15
C THR A 451 -23.76 -17.69 15.58
N GLY A 452 -23.66 -16.37 15.76
CA GLY A 452 -23.26 -15.71 17.00
C GLY A 452 -21.76 -15.43 17.09
N VAL A 453 -20.99 -15.61 16.02
CA VAL A 453 -19.54 -15.36 16.01
C VAL A 453 -19.20 -14.21 15.07
N ILE A 454 -18.65 -13.13 15.63
CA ILE A 454 -17.98 -12.07 14.86
C ILE A 454 -16.58 -12.59 14.51
N SER A 455 -16.30 -12.70 13.20
CA SER A 455 -15.09 -13.34 12.69
C SER A 455 -13.84 -12.48 12.87
N ASP A 456 -14.00 -11.17 12.88
CA ASP A 456 -12.96 -10.21 13.19
C ASP A 456 -13.55 -8.88 13.65
N LEU A 457 -12.99 -8.29 14.70
CA LEU A 457 -13.26 -6.93 15.15
C LEU A 457 -11.94 -6.18 15.16
N GLY A 458 -11.61 -5.51 14.06
CA GLY A 458 -10.26 -5.05 13.79
C GLY A 458 -10.17 -4.03 12.65
N GLY A 459 -9.01 -3.95 12.02
CA GLY A 459 -8.71 -3.01 10.94
C GLY A 459 -7.33 -3.36 10.37
N PRO A 460 -6.64 -2.42 9.70
CA PRO A 460 -5.29 -2.65 9.19
C PRO A 460 -4.32 -3.17 10.26
N THR A 461 -4.54 -2.79 11.52
CA THR A 461 -3.90 -3.38 12.71
C THR A 461 -4.89 -3.36 13.88
N ALA A 462 -5.23 -4.52 14.44
CA ALA A 462 -6.32 -4.63 15.43
C ALA A 462 -6.14 -3.75 16.69
N ASN A 463 -4.90 -3.54 17.13
CA ASN A 463 -4.60 -2.86 18.40
C ASN A 463 -4.19 -1.39 18.25
N MET A 464 -4.55 -0.71 17.15
CA MET A 464 -4.30 0.74 16.98
C MET A 464 -5.55 1.60 17.15
N TYR A 465 -6.72 1.01 17.46
CA TYR A 465 -7.96 1.75 17.64
C TYR A 465 -7.81 2.86 18.70
N ARG A 466 -8.09 4.10 18.29
CA ARG A 466 -7.91 5.35 19.05
C ARG A 466 -6.50 5.69 19.51
N LEU A 467 -5.47 5.01 19.01
CA LEU A 467 -4.08 5.39 19.29
C LEU A 467 -3.62 6.50 18.33
N ASN A 468 -3.38 7.69 18.86
CA ASN A 468 -2.87 8.85 18.12
C ASN A 468 -1.69 9.51 18.84
N CYS A 469 -1.15 10.57 18.24
CA CYS A 469 -0.20 11.42 18.93
C CYS A 469 -0.89 12.16 20.10
N LYS A 470 -0.20 12.27 21.24
CA LYS A 470 -0.69 12.98 22.44
C LYS A 470 -0.92 14.48 22.21
N ASP A 471 -0.22 15.06 21.22
CA ASP A 471 -0.32 16.48 20.88
C ASP A 471 -0.47 16.64 19.37
N LYS A 472 -1.54 17.33 18.96
CA LYS A 472 -1.89 17.59 17.56
C LYS A 472 -0.85 18.47 16.85
N ARG A 473 -0.25 19.46 17.51
CA ARG A 473 0.79 20.31 16.90
C ARG A 473 2.05 19.52 16.57
N ILE A 474 2.42 18.59 17.46
CA ILE A 474 3.55 17.68 17.23
C ILE A 474 3.22 16.74 16.07
N GLU A 475 2.00 16.21 16.02
CA GLU A 475 1.56 15.36 14.91
C GLU A 475 1.65 16.08 13.58
N GLU A 476 1.09 17.30 13.50
CA GLU A 476 1.04 18.11 12.28
C GLU A 476 2.43 18.50 11.77
N SER A 477 3.42 18.69 12.65
CA SER A 477 4.80 19.01 12.25
C SER A 477 5.72 17.78 12.03
N CYS A 478 5.24 16.58 12.37
CA CYS A 478 6.07 15.37 12.37
C CYS A 478 6.40 14.86 10.96
N ARG A 479 7.67 14.52 10.71
CA ARG A 479 8.14 13.87 9.47
C ARG A 479 8.80 12.51 9.70
N ARG A 480 8.66 11.92 10.89
CA ARG A 480 9.16 10.57 11.16
C ARG A 480 8.43 9.56 10.27
N PRO A 481 9.12 8.59 9.64
CA PRO A 481 8.47 7.58 8.81
C PRO A 481 7.71 6.51 9.64
N SER A 482 8.04 6.34 10.92
CA SER A 482 7.33 5.42 11.83
C SER A 482 7.25 5.99 13.24
N CYS A 483 6.12 5.73 13.91
CA CYS A 483 5.92 6.07 15.32
C CYS A 483 6.42 4.99 16.28
N VAL A 484 6.74 3.80 15.76
CA VAL A 484 7.05 2.58 16.56
C VAL A 484 8.45 2.02 16.28
N TYR A 485 9.20 2.65 15.38
CA TYR A 485 10.58 2.28 15.05
C TYR A 485 11.49 3.53 15.05
N PRO A 486 12.78 3.42 15.48
CA PRO A 486 13.44 2.24 16.07
C PRO A 486 12.93 1.90 17.47
N THR A 487 12.35 2.88 18.16
CA THR A 487 11.64 2.71 19.42
C THR A 487 10.28 3.40 19.33
N ILE A 488 9.38 3.02 20.23
CA ILE A 488 8.06 3.64 20.36
C ILE A 488 8.23 5.12 20.72
N CYS A 489 7.60 6.00 19.94
CA CYS A 489 7.63 7.43 20.15
C CYS A 489 7.04 7.79 21.52
N VAL A 490 7.74 8.63 22.28
CA VAL A 490 7.28 9.11 23.59
C VAL A 490 5.97 9.91 23.51
N ASN A 491 5.69 10.51 22.34
CA ASN A 491 4.48 11.27 22.06
C ASN A 491 3.32 10.40 21.54
N LEU A 492 3.51 9.09 21.34
CA LEU A 492 2.45 8.19 20.90
C LEU A 492 1.64 7.71 22.12
N GLU A 493 0.32 7.71 22.02
CA GLU A 493 -0.53 7.00 22.97
C GLU A 493 -0.44 5.47 22.74
N THR A 494 -0.31 4.74 23.85
CA THR A 494 -0.16 3.28 23.82
C THR A 494 -1.13 2.56 24.77
N ASP A 495 -2.11 3.31 25.29
CA ASP A 495 -3.16 2.78 26.15
C ASP A 495 -4.24 2.10 25.29
N HIS A 496 -4.44 0.80 25.49
CA HIS A 496 -5.44 0.04 24.73
C HIS A 496 -6.79 -0.05 25.47
N SER A 497 -7.00 0.69 26.55
CA SER A 497 -8.23 0.67 27.36
C SER A 497 -9.51 0.85 26.52
N HIS A 498 -9.49 1.72 25.51
CA HIS A 498 -10.60 1.88 24.57
C HIS A 498 -10.88 0.63 23.73
N THR A 499 -9.83 -0.08 23.32
CA THR A 499 -9.95 -1.32 22.56
C THR A 499 -10.51 -2.43 23.44
N THR A 500 -10.00 -2.60 24.67
CA THR A 500 -10.49 -3.65 25.58
C THR A 500 -11.93 -3.37 26.04
N ALA A 501 -12.30 -2.10 26.26
CA ALA A 501 -13.67 -1.71 26.55
C ALA A 501 -14.64 -2.07 25.40
N LEU A 502 -14.27 -1.75 24.15
CA LEU A 502 -15.06 -2.10 22.97
C LEU A 502 -15.24 -3.63 22.86
N TYR A 503 -14.17 -4.39 23.03
CA TYR A 503 -14.21 -5.85 22.98
C TYR A 503 -15.16 -6.46 24.03
N ARG A 504 -15.13 -5.93 25.26
CA ARG A 504 -16.03 -6.35 26.35
C ARG A 504 -17.49 -6.05 26.02
N LYS A 505 -17.78 -4.84 25.54
CA LYS A 505 -19.14 -4.42 25.17
C LYS A 505 -19.67 -5.24 23.98
N ALA A 506 -18.88 -5.43 22.93
CA ALA A 506 -19.26 -6.24 21.78
C ALA A 506 -19.55 -7.69 22.18
N ARG A 507 -18.78 -8.27 23.11
CA ARG A 507 -19.04 -9.61 23.66
C ARG A 507 -20.32 -9.67 24.51
N ALA A 508 -20.70 -8.58 25.17
CA ALA A 508 -21.89 -8.52 26.02
C ALA A 508 -23.20 -8.34 25.23
N LEU A 509 -23.13 -8.03 23.93
CA LEU A 509 -24.31 -7.87 23.08
C LEU A 509 -25.12 -9.17 23.00
N LYS A 510 -26.44 -9.05 23.14
CA LYS A 510 -27.36 -10.19 23.06
C LYS A 510 -27.27 -10.83 21.67
N GLY A 511 -27.13 -12.16 21.63
CA GLY A 511 -26.99 -12.93 20.40
C GLY A 511 -25.55 -13.07 19.89
N VAL A 512 -24.60 -12.30 20.43
CA VAL A 512 -23.16 -12.49 20.20
C VAL A 512 -22.64 -13.49 21.23
N LYS A 513 -22.12 -14.62 20.73
CA LYS A 513 -21.51 -15.69 21.53
C LYS A 513 -20.00 -15.52 21.64
N LYS A 514 -19.36 -15.00 20.59
CA LYS A 514 -17.91 -14.84 20.52
C LYS A 514 -17.53 -13.69 19.58
N VAL A 515 -16.51 -12.94 19.96
CA VAL A 515 -15.84 -11.96 19.12
C VAL A 515 -14.40 -12.42 18.94
N VAL A 516 -13.97 -12.63 17.70
CA VAL A 516 -12.61 -13.05 17.36
C VAL A 516 -11.81 -11.83 16.89
N VAL A 517 -10.52 -11.82 17.17
CA VAL A 517 -9.56 -10.90 16.54
C VAL A 517 -8.65 -11.74 15.65
N ALA A 518 -8.91 -11.69 14.35
CA ALA A 518 -8.18 -12.39 13.29
C ALA A 518 -7.24 -11.46 12.51
N SER A 519 -7.46 -10.14 12.61
CA SER A 519 -6.57 -9.10 12.11
C SER A 519 -5.18 -9.15 12.77
N GLY A 520 -4.15 -8.77 12.01
CA GLY A 520 -2.79 -8.64 12.52
C GLY A 520 -2.71 -7.58 13.62
N LEU A 521 -1.80 -7.77 14.59
CA LEU A 521 -1.53 -6.82 15.64
C LEU A 521 -0.03 -6.50 15.76
N ARG A 522 0.26 -5.34 16.33
CA ARG A 522 1.62 -4.92 16.66
C ARG A 522 1.98 -5.41 18.05
N TYR A 523 2.70 -6.52 18.10
CA TYR A 523 3.12 -7.15 19.36
C TYR A 523 4.02 -6.23 20.19
N ASP A 524 4.82 -5.39 19.53
CA ASP A 524 5.65 -4.37 20.15
C ASP A 524 4.85 -3.30 20.90
N LEU A 525 3.65 -2.96 20.42
CA LEU A 525 2.71 -2.12 21.17
C LEU A 525 2.00 -2.93 22.27
N ALA A 526 1.57 -4.16 21.96
CA ALA A 526 0.80 -4.98 22.88
C ALA A 526 1.57 -5.30 24.17
N VAL A 527 2.90 -5.46 24.11
CA VAL A 527 3.75 -5.69 25.29
C VAL A 527 3.69 -4.53 26.30
N ARG A 528 3.37 -3.31 25.86
CA ARG A 528 3.24 -2.14 26.73
C ARG A 528 1.98 -2.18 27.60
N ASP A 529 1.02 -3.03 27.25
CA ASP A 529 -0.27 -3.13 27.90
C ASP A 529 -0.65 -4.59 28.22
N PRO A 530 -0.22 -5.12 29.38
CA PRO A 530 -0.54 -6.49 29.79
C PRO A 530 -2.04 -6.75 29.97
N GLU A 531 -2.84 -5.70 30.23
CA GLU A 531 -4.30 -5.80 30.35
C GLU A 531 -4.90 -6.19 29.00
N TYR A 532 -4.49 -5.48 27.94
CA TYR A 532 -4.87 -5.80 26.58
C TYR A 532 -4.52 -7.24 26.18
N VAL A 533 -3.29 -7.69 26.44
CA VAL A 533 -2.89 -9.07 26.10
C VAL A 533 -3.74 -10.08 26.88
N LYS A 534 -4.04 -9.82 28.15
CA LYS A 534 -4.89 -10.68 28.96
C LYS A 534 -6.30 -10.77 28.38
N GLU A 535 -6.96 -9.64 28.07
CA GLU A 535 -8.31 -9.62 27.47
C GLU A 535 -8.31 -10.38 26.12
N LEU A 536 -7.36 -10.06 25.23
CA LEU A 536 -7.21 -10.65 23.90
C LEU A 536 -7.12 -12.18 23.98
N VAL A 537 -6.20 -12.70 24.78
CA VAL A 537 -5.92 -14.15 24.89
C VAL A 537 -7.08 -14.89 25.57
N THR A 538 -7.63 -14.29 26.64
CA THR A 538 -8.69 -14.90 27.44
C THR A 538 -10.00 -15.00 26.66
N HIS A 539 -10.31 -14.06 25.77
CA HIS A 539 -11.64 -14.00 25.16
C HIS A 539 -11.65 -14.05 23.62
N HIS A 540 -10.65 -13.47 22.96
CA HIS A 540 -10.73 -13.15 21.53
C HIS A 540 -9.84 -14.02 20.63
N VAL A 541 -8.85 -14.69 21.21
CA VAL A 541 -8.06 -15.70 20.49
C VAL A 541 -8.76 -17.05 20.55
N GLY A 542 -9.06 -17.61 19.38
CA GLY A 542 -9.67 -18.94 19.27
C GLY A 542 -8.70 -20.05 19.68
N GLY A 543 -7.63 -20.21 18.90
CA GLY A 543 -6.57 -21.20 19.14
C GLY A 543 -5.24 -20.72 18.60
N TYR A 544 -5.25 -20.13 17.41
CA TYR A 544 -4.08 -19.52 16.80
C TYR A 544 -4.17 -18.00 16.83
N LEU A 545 -3.10 -17.35 17.27
CA LEU A 545 -2.93 -15.91 17.12
C LEU A 545 -1.85 -15.64 16.07
N LYS A 546 -2.24 -14.91 15.03
CA LYS A 546 -1.38 -14.50 13.93
C LYS A 546 -0.54 -13.30 14.39
N ILE A 547 0.77 -13.44 14.36
CA ILE A 547 1.71 -12.34 14.65
C ILE A 547 2.77 -12.26 13.56
N ALA A 548 3.23 -11.05 13.26
CA ALA A 548 4.09 -10.80 12.11
C ALA A 548 5.42 -10.18 12.55
N PRO A 549 6.37 -10.98 13.06
CA PRO A 549 7.75 -10.55 13.23
C PRO A 549 8.44 -10.31 11.87
N GLU A 550 7.99 -10.98 10.81
CA GLU A 550 8.40 -10.87 9.42
C GLU A 550 9.84 -11.33 9.11
N HIS A 551 10.77 -11.23 10.07
CA HIS A 551 12.11 -11.77 9.99
C HIS A 551 12.71 -12.00 11.40
N SER A 552 13.86 -12.69 11.51
CA SER A 552 14.60 -12.87 12.78
C SER A 552 15.82 -11.96 12.91
N GLU A 553 16.50 -11.72 11.79
CA GLU A 553 17.79 -11.00 11.76
C GLU A 553 17.62 -9.48 11.83
N GLU A 554 18.41 -8.84 12.72
CA GLU A 554 18.32 -7.41 13.04
C GLU A 554 18.57 -6.51 11.83
N GLU A 555 19.56 -6.81 11.00
CA GLU A 555 19.89 -6.02 9.81
C GLU A 555 18.77 -6.01 8.77
N THR A 556 18.06 -7.14 8.61
CA THR A 556 16.89 -7.23 7.75
C THR A 556 15.71 -6.50 8.38
N LEU A 557 15.46 -6.73 9.68
CA LEU A 557 14.38 -6.06 10.43
C LEU A 557 14.53 -4.53 10.42
N ALA A 558 15.76 -4.02 10.49
CA ALA A 558 16.04 -2.59 10.42
C ALA A 558 15.63 -1.98 9.07
N LYS A 559 15.82 -2.71 7.97
CA LYS A 559 15.38 -2.32 6.62
C LYS A 559 13.87 -2.50 6.42
N MET A 560 13.24 -3.34 7.23
CA MET A 560 11.79 -3.50 7.33
C MET A 560 11.12 -2.46 8.25
N MET A 561 11.92 -1.71 9.02
CA MET A 561 11.48 -0.85 10.13
C MET A 561 10.65 -1.60 11.17
N LYS A 562 11.14 -2.79 11.53
CA LYS A 562 10.57 -3.66 12.57
C LYS A 562 11.53 -3.75 13.76
N PRO A 563 11.02 -3.85 15.00
CA PRO A 563 11.87 -4.11 16.16
C PRO A 563 12.50 -5.50 16.07
N GLY A 564 13.61 -5.68 16.78
CA GLY A 564 14.27 -6.99 16.93
C GLY A 564 13.38 -8.03 17.64
N MET A 565 13.86 -9.27 17.69
CA MET A 565 13.12 -10.41 18.28
C MET A 565 12.89 -10.30 19.80
N GLY A 566 13.54 -9.37 20.51
CA GLY A 566 13.31 -9.14 21.94
C GLY A 566 11.83 -8.92 22.28
N SER A 567 11.18 -7.98 21.59
CA SER A 567 9.75 -7.70 21.81
C SER A 567 8.84 -8.86 21.43
N TYR A 568 9.27 -9.73 20.50
CA TYR A 568 8.54 -10.95 20.18
C TYR A 568 8.58 -11.95 21.35
N TYR A 569 9.75 -12.15 21.97
CA TYR A 569 9.89 -13.05 23.11
C TYR A 569 9.12 -12.55 24.33
N GLU A 570 9.20 -11.25 24.63
CA GLU A 570 8.41 -10.63 25.69
C GLU A 570 6.91 -10.83 25.46
N PHE A 571 6.43 -10.64 24.23
CA PHE A 571 5.04 -10.91 23.88
C PHE A 571 4.68 -12.39 24.03
N LYS A 572 5.55 -13.30 23.58
CA LYS A 572 5.36 -14.76 23.68
C LYS A 572 5.21 -15.21 25.13
N GLU A 573 6.08 -14.74 26.02
CA GLU A 573 6.00 -15.04 27.46
C GLU A 573 4.66 -14.56 28.05
N MET A 574 4.24 -13.36 27.70
CA MET A 574 2.96 -12.80 28.14
C MET A 574 1.76 -13.60 27.62
N PHE A 575 1.79 -13.96 26.34
CA PHE A 575 0.77 -14.77 25.67
C PHE A 575 0.65 -16.16 26.31
N GLU A 576 1.77 -16.86 26.52
CA GLU A 576 1.80 -18.19 27.14
C GLU A 576 1.29 -18.15 28.57
N ARG A 577 1.74 -17.15 29.35
CA ARG A 577 1.28 -16.94 30.73
C ARG A 577 -0.23 -16.75 30.81
N PHE A 578 -0.80 -15.85 29.99
CA PHE A 578 -2.25 -15.60 30.02
C PHE A 578 -3.07 -16.74 29.39
N SER A 579 -2.52 -17.47 28.42
CA SER A 579 -3.15 -18.68 27.87
C SER A 579 -3.30 -19.76 28.94
N GLN A 580 -2.23 -19.98 29.73
CA GLN A 580 -2.23 -20.91 30.86
C GLN A 580 -3.23 -20.49 31.94
N GLN A 581 -3.26 -19.21 32.32
CA GLN A 581 -4.23 -18.68 33.28
C GLN A 581 -5.68 -18.83 32.81
N ALA A 582 -5.92 -18.70 31.50
CA ALA A 582 -7.23 -18.92 30.89
C ALA A 582 -7.58 -20.42 30.70
N GLY A 583 -6.66 -21.34 31.02
CA GLY A 583 -6.85 -22.78 30.84
C GLY A 583 -6.91 -23.22 29.37
N LYS A 584 -6.33 -22.44 28.45
CA LYS A 584 -6.41 -22.68 27.00
C LYS A 584 -5.08 -23.18 26.43
N LYS A 585 -5.18 -24.05 25.43
CA LYS A 585 -4.07 -24.41 24.55
C LYS A 585 -4.14 -23.53 23.31
N GLN A 586 -3.30 -22.51 23.27
CA GLN A 586 -3.23 -21.55 22.18
C GLN A 586 -1.79 -21.45 21.66
N TYR A 587 -1.63 -21.07 20.40
CA TYR A 587 -0.35 -21.05 19.70
C TYR A 587 -0.18 -19.76 18.90
N LEU A 588 1.05 -19.27 18.86
CA LEU A 588 1.42 -18.17 17.97
C LEU A 588 1.74 -18.74 16.58
N ILE A 589 1.16 -18.15 15.54
CA ILE A 589 1.55 -18.42 14.15
C ILE A 589 2.32 -17.21 13.65
N PRO A 590 3.66 -17.29 13.54
CA PRO A 590 4.45 -16.20 12.99
C PRO A 590 4.34 -16.14 11.46
N TYR A 591 4.22 -14.92 10.94
CA TYR A 591 4.36 -14.61 9.52
C TYR A 591 5.77 -14.13 9.22
N PHE A 592 6.36 -14.69 8.16
CA PHE A 592 7.71 -14.38 7.68
C PHE A 592 7.69 -14.09 6.19
N ILE A 593 8.50 -13.12 5.79
CA ILE A 593 8.67 -12.71 4.39
C ILE A 593 10.02 -13.22 3.90
N SER A 594 10.03 -14.07 2.87
CA SER A 594 11.26 -14.51 2.23
C SER A 594 11.74 -13.53 1.16
N GLY A 595 13.05 -13.34 1.06
CA GLY A 595 13.66 -12.54 -0.01
C GLY A 595 13.36 -11.04 0.07
N HIS A 596 13.06 -10.52 1.26
CA HIS A 596 13.00 -9.08 1.50
C HIS A 596 14.37 -8.44 1.19
N PRO A 597 14.43 -7.20 0.65
CA PRO A 597 15.68 -6.46 0.50
C PRO A 597 16.45 -6.34 1.82
N GLY A 598 17.72 -6.72 1.81
CA GLY A 598 18.54 -6.87 3.01
C GLY A 598 18.46 -8.25 3.67
N SER A 599 17.82 -9.23 3.03
CA SER A 599 17.84 -10.64 3.43
C SER A 599 18.57 -11.46 2.35
N GLY A 600 19.81 -11.84 2.64
CA GLY A 600 20.61 -12.72 1.79
C GLY A 600 20.46 -14.19 2.18
N ASP A 601 21.25 -15.06 1.55
CA ASP A 601 21.22 -16.51 1.85
C ASP A 601 21.59 -16.81 3.31
N LYS A 602 22.46 -15.99 3.92
CA LYS A 602 22.90 -16.15 5.31
C LYS A 602 21.76 -15.81 6.28
N GLU A 603 21.10 -14.69 6.05
CA GLU A 603 19.99 -14.21 6.88
C GLU A 603 18.79 -15.16 6.80
N MET A 604 18.48 -15.65 5.59
CA MET A 604 17.43 -16.66 5.39
C MET A 604 17.76 -18.01 6.02
N LEU A 605 19.04 -18.41 6.02
CA LEU A 605 19.47 -19.62 6.72
C LEU A 605 19.35 -19.46 8.24
N ALA A 606 19.73 -18.31 8.79
CA ALA A 606 19.56 -18.00 10.20
C ALA A 606 18.08 -18.05 10.62
N LEU A 607 17.19 -17.47 9.81
CA LEU A 607 15.75 -17.55 10.01
C LEU A 607 15.23 -19.00 9.94
N ALA A 608 15.72 -19.82 9.02
CA ALA A 608 15.37 -21.24 8.95
C ALA A 608 15.81 -22.02 10.19
N LEU A 609 17.00 -21.72 10.72
CA LEU A 609 17.48 -22.31 11.98
C LEU A 609 16.64 -21.84 13.16
N TRP A 610 16.25 -20.57 13.20
CA TRP A 610 15.36 -20.03 14.21
C TRP A 610 14.00 -20.75 14.21
N LEU A 611 13.40 -20.95 13.04
CA LEU A 611 12.16 -21.71 12.88
C LEU A 611 12.29 -23.12 13.47
N LYS A 612 13.39 -23.81 13.13
CA LYS A 612 13.65 -25.17 13.60
C LYS A 612 13.87 -25.24 15.11
N GLN A 613 14.61 -24.29 15.68
CA GLN A 613 14.85 -24.21 17.12
C GLN A 613 13.55 -23.97 17.92
N ASN A 614 12.60 -23.24 17.34
CA ASN A 614 11.31 -22.94 17.94
C ASN A 614 10.18 -23.90 17.51
N ASP A 615 10.52 -24.99 16.81
CA ASP A 615 9.58 -26.02 16.31
C ASP A 615 8.44 -25.48 15.42
N PHE A 616 8.73 -24.45 14.63
CA PHE A 616 7.80 -23.91 13.66
C PHE A 616 7.95 -24.59 12.29
N ARG A 617 6.82 -25.08 11.76
CA ARG A 617 6.69 -25.60 10.40
C ARG A 617 5.67 -24.75 9.64
N VAL A 618 6.18 -23.77 8.89
CA VAL A 618 5.34 -22.81 8.18
C VAL A 618 5.06 -23.27 6.76
N ASP A 619 3.79 -23.53 6.41
CA ASP A 619 3.43 -23.91 5.04
C ASP A 619 3.09 -22.70 4.16
N GLN A 620 2.49 -21.66 4.76
CA GLN A 620 2.20 -20.41 4.07
C GLN A 620 3.39 -19.47 4.17
N VAL A 621 4.21 -19.49 3.12
CA VAL A 621 5.37 -18.61 2.99
C VAL A 621 5.19 -17.73 1.77
N GLN A 622 5.27 -16.42 1.98
CA GLN A 622 5.17 -15.43 0.91
C GLN A 622 6.55 -14.85 0.60
N ASN A 623 6.94 -14.95 -0.67
CA ASN A 623 8.07 -14.18 -1.17
C ASN A 623 7.71 -12.70 -1.19
N PHE A 624 8.68 -11.86 -0.84
CA PHE A 624 8.57 -10.42 -0.94
C PHE A 624 8.09 -10.02 -2.34
N TYR A 625 7.00 -9.27 -2.37
CA TYR A 625 6.46 -8.65 -3.56
C TYR A 625 6.88 -7.17 -3.56
N PRO A 626 7.61 -6.70 -4.60
CA PRO A 626 7.96 -5.29 -4.74
C PRO A 626 6.73 -4.45 -5.14
N SER A 627 5.90 -4.10 -4.14
CA SER A 627 4.73 -3.22 -4.30
C SER A 627 5.14 -1.82 -4.79
N PRO A 628 4.45 -1.23 -5.78
CA PRO A 628 4.75 0.13 -6.24
C PRO A 628 4.78 1.15 -5.10
N MET A 629 5.74 2.09 -5.16
CA MET A 629 5.96 3.19 -4.20
C MET A 629 6.33 2.79 -2.76
N ALA A 630 6.44 1.50 -2.43
CA ALA A 630 6.95 1.06 -1.13
C ALA A 630 8.48 1.25 -1.05
N SER A 631 9.00 1.73 0.09
CA SER A 631 10.46 1.92 0.25
C SER A 631 11.26 0.62 0.11
N ALA A 632 10.71 -0.53 0.48
CA ALA A 632 11.34 -1.82 0.23
C ALA A 632 11.46 -2.09 -1.27
N THR A 633 10.49 -1.68 -2.09
CA THR A 633 10.58 -1.81 -3.55
C THR A 633 11.69 -0.93 -4.13
N THR A 634 11.85 0.27 -3.57
CA THR A 634 12.99 1.13 -3.88
C THR A 634 14.33 0.44 -3.56
N MET A 635 14.46 -0.18 -2.39
CA MET A 635 15.64 -1.00 -2.05
C MET A 635 15.81 -2.17 -3.02
N TYR A 636 14.72 -2.87 -3.34
CA TYR A 636 14.71 -4.01 -4.27
C TYR A 636 15.25 -3.61 -5.64
N HIS A 637 14.77 -2.50 -6.19
CA HIS A 637 15.11 -2.03 -7.54
C HIS A 637 16.49 -1.37 -7.62
N THR A 638 16.85 -0.54 -6.63
CA THR A 638 18.04 0.31 -6.70
C THR A 638 19.25 -0.26 -5.96
N GLU A 639 19.05 -1.23 -5.07
CA GLU A 639 20.03 -1.70 -4.10
C GLU A 639 20.57 -0.58 -3.17
N ARG A 640 19.81 0.52 -3.04
CA ARG A 640 20.08 1.65 -2.14
C ARG A 640 19.06 1.69 -1.01
N ASN A 641 19.47 2.17 0.16
CA ASN A 641 18.59 2.33 1.31
C ASN A 641 18.04 3.78 1.40
N PRO A 642 16.77 4.04 1.05
CA PRO A 642 16.19 5.39 1.07
C PRO A 642 15.85 5.91 2.48
N LEU A 643 15.96 5.07 3.52
CA LEU A 643 15.59 5.45 4.90
C LEU A 643 16.50 6.53 5.49
N ARG A 644 17.71 6.69 4.94
CA ARG A 644 18.69 7.70 5.33
C ARG A 644 19.08 8.56 4.12
N PRO A 645 19.49 9.83 4.31
CA PRO A 645 20.00 10.66 3.21
C PRO A 645 21.11 9.94 2.42
N LEU A 646 21.04 10.02 1.08
CA LEU A 646 21.96 9.35 0.17
C LEU A 646 23.21 10.21 -0.07
N ASN A 647 24.00 10.50 0.97
CA ASN A 647 25.22 11.31 0.82
C ASN A 647 26.47 10.42 0.60
N ARG A 648 27.66 11.04 0.46
CA ARG A 648 28.95 10.32 0.35
C ARG A 648 29.20 9.29 1.46
N ASN A 649 28.55 9.44 2.62
CA ASN A 649 28.68 8.53 3.76
C ASN A 649 27.65 7.38 3.73
N ASN A 650 26.63 7.46 2.89
CA ASN A 650 25.64 6.40 2.69
C ASN A 650 26.00 5.56 1.45
N THR A 651 27.02 4.71 1.61
CA THR A 651 27.51 3.78 0.58
C THR A 651 26.95 2.36 0.75
N GLU A 652 26.00 2.17 1.67
CA GLU A 652 25.39 0.87 1.92
C GLU A 652 24.73 0.34 0.65
N ARG A 653 25.19 -0.83 0.19
CA ARG A 653 24.53 -1.59 -0.88
C ARG A 653 23.62 -2.63 -0.26
N VAL A 654 22.33 -2.52 -0.55
CA VAL A 654 21.31 -3.45 -0.05
C VAL A 654 21.27 -4.69 -0.95
N LEU A 655 21.52 -5.87 -0.36
CA LEU A 655 21.41 -7.14 -1.07
C LEU A 655 19.93 -7.45 -1.40
N THR A 656 19.65 -7.90 -2.63
CA THR A 656 18.28 -8.17 -3.06
C THR A 656 18.18 -9.53 -3.75
N ALA A 657 17.20 -10.34 -3.33
CA ALA A 657 16.95 -11.66 -3.93
C ALA A 657 16.11 -11.52 -5.21
N ARG A 658 16.79 -11.41 -6.36
CA ARG A 658 16.13 -11.21 -7.67
C ARG A 658 16.00 -12.49 -8.49
N SER A 659 17.01 -13.37 -8.46
CA SER A 659 17.00 -14.54 -9.33
C SER A 659 15.92 -15.55 -8.91
N PRO A 660 15.25 -16.23 -9.85
CA PRO A 660 14.27 -17.27 -9.53
C PRO A 660 14.87 -18.36 -8.64
N GLU A 661 16.13 -18.73 -8.85
CA GLU A 661 16.82 -19.75 -8.05
C GLU A 661 17.01 -19.29 -6.60
N GLN A 662 17.40 -18.03 -6.38
CA GLN A 662 17.61 -17.50 -5.03
C GLN A 662 16.28 -17.31 -4.30
N ARG A 663 15.26 -16.78 -4.96
CA ARG A 663 13.91 -16.63 -4.40
C ARG A 663 13.28 -17.98 -4.05
N THR A 664 13.51 -18.99 -4.90
CA THR A 664 13.09 -20.37 -4.62
C THR A 664 13.85 -20.95 -3.42
N LEU A 665 15.17 -20.72 -3.33
CA LEU A 665 15.97 -21.15 -2.18
C LEU A 665 15.49 -20.49 -0.87
N HIS A 666 15.23 -19.18 -0.88
CA HIS A 666 14.76 -18.46 0.31
C HIS A 666 13.42 -19.00 0.80
N LYS A 667 12.47 -19.25 -0.11
CA LYS A 667 11.20 -19.89 0.23
C LYS A 667 11.38 -21.33 0.75
N ALA A 668 12.29 -22.10 0.12
CA ALA A 668 12.62 -23.46 0.54
C ALA A 668 13.25 -23.51 1.94
N LEU A 669 14.06 -22.51 2.31
CA LEU A 669 14.66 -22.40 3.64
C LEU A 669 13.59 -22.25 4.72
N LEU A 670 12.53 -21.46 4.48
CA LEU A 670 11.41 -21.34 5.42
C LEU A 670 10.55 -22.61 5.49
N ARG A 671 10.48 -23.37 4.39
CA ARG A 671 9.78 -24.67 4.31
C ARG A 671 10.77 -25.84 4.42
N TYR A 672 11.68 -25.79 5.39
CA TYR A 672 12.74 -26.81 5.55
C TYR A 672 12.19 -28.22 5.84
N HIS A 673 10.97 -28.32 6.38
CA HIS A 673 10.29 -29.58 6.68
C HIS A 673 9.70 -30.26 5.43
N ASP A 674 9.51 -29.52 4.35
CA ASP A 674 8.98 -30.05 3.09
C ASP A 674 10.07 -30.86 2.37
N THR A 675 9.77 -32.15 2.13
CA THR A 675 10.72 -33.10 1.56
C THR A 675 11.16 -32.75 0.15
N ASP A 676 10.31 -32.05 -0.61
CA ASP A 676 10.60 -31.66 -2.00
C ASP A 676 11.73 -30.62 -2.06
N ASN A 677 11.96 -29.89 -0.97
CA ASN A 677 13.01 -28.87 -0.88
C ASN A 677 14.37 -29.45 -0.50
N TRP A 678 14.45 -30.66 0.07
CA TRP A 678 15.70 -31.21 0.61
C TRP A 678 16.87 -31.28 -0.39
N PRO A 679 16.68 -31.69 -1.66
CA PRO A 679 17.77 -31.70 -2.63
C PRO A 679 18.37 -30.30 -2.87
N LEU A 680 17.51 -29.29 -2.99
CA LEU A 680 17.91 -27.89 -3.16
C LEU A 680 18.66 -27.38 -1.92
N LEU A 681 18.12 -27.63 -0.74
CA LEU A 681 18.71 -27.21 0.53
C LEU A 681 20.07 -27.85 0.78
N ARG A 682 20.23 -29.17 0.56
CA ARG A 682 21.53 -29.84 0.68
C ARG A 682 22.58 -29.23 -0.24
N LYS A 683 22.21 -28.91 -1.48
CA LYS A 683 23.11 -28.25 -2.44
C LYS A 683 23.52 -26.85 -1.96
N ALA A 684 22.56 -26.06 -1.49
CA ALA A 684 22.81 -24.73 -0.97
C ALA A 684 23.69 -24.74 0.30
N LEU A 685 23.39 -25.62 1.26
CA LEU A 685 24.18 -25.79 2.48
C LEU A 685 25.63 -26.18 2.18
N ARG A 686 25.87 -27.09 1.23
CA ARG A 686 27.23 -27.43 0.78
C ARG A 686 27.95 -26.22 0.17
N ARG A 687 27.26 -25.44 -0.68
CA ARG A 687 27.81 -24.20 -1.28
C ARG A 687 28.16 -23.16 -0.21
N MET A 688 27.36 -23.08 0.86
CA MET A 688 27.55 -22.16 1.98
C MET A 688 28.58 -22.66 3.01
N GLY A 689 29.17 -23.86 2.82
CA GLY A 689 30.09 -24.45 3.80
C GLY A 689 29.41 -24.97 5.07
N ARG A 690 28.08 -25.11 5.08
CA ARG A 690 27.27 -25.53 6.24
C ARG A 690 26.82 -26.98 6.17
N GLN A 691 27.77 -27.88 5.91
CA GLN A 691 27.50 -29.32 5.84
C GLN A 691 27.13 -29.92 7.20
N ASP A 692 27.50 -29.25 8.30
CA ASP A 692 27.08 -29.53 9.68
C ASP A 692 25.57 -29.56 9.85
N LEU A 693 24.83 -28.83 9.01
CA LEU A 693 23.37 -28.80 9.03
C LEU A 693 22.71 -29.94 8.24
N ILE A 694 23.48 -30.91 7.73
CA ILE A 694 22.97 -32.07 6.98
C ILE A 694 23.21 -33.34 7.80
N GLY A 695 22.15 -33.93 8.33
CA GLY A 695 22.29 -35.08 9.23
C GLY A 695 20.97 -35.52 9.87
N ALA A 696 21.05 -36.57 10.69
CA ALA A 696 19.90 -37.09 11.43
C ALA A 696 19.72 -36.46 12.82
N GLU A 697 20.68 -35.63 13.26
CA GLU A 697 20.64 -34.99 14.58
C GLU A 697 19.55 -33.91 14.64
N LYS A 698 19.03 -33.67 15.85
CA LYS A 698 17.95 -32.70 16.08
C LYS A 698 18.30 -31.29 15.57
N GLY A 699 19.58 -30.91 15.61
CA GLY A 699 20.07 -29.61 15.14
C GLY A 699 20.23 -29.48 13.61
N CYS A 700 20.31 -30.58 12.85
CA CYS A 700 20.55 -30.54 11.41
C CYS A 700 19.30 -30.08 10.66
N LEU A 701 19.40 -29.05 9.82
CA LEU A 701 18.27 -28.47 9.10
C LEU A 701 17.55 -29.50 8.21
N VAL A 702 18.30 -30.31 7.46
CA VAL A 702 17.78 -31.34 6.53
C VAL A 702 18.49 -32.69 6.71
N PRO A 703 17.82 -33.82 6.43
CA PRO A 703 18.43 -35.14 6.54
C PRO A 703 19.42 -35.45 5.41
N LEU A 704 20.23 -36.50 5.63
CA LEU A 704 21.04 -37.12 4.59
C LEU A 704 20.17 -37.66 3.46
N GLU A 705 20.78 -37.80 2.28
CA GLU A 705 20.12 -38.38 1.11
C GLU A 705 19.68 -39.81 1.37
N SER A 706 18.37 -40.04 1.22
CA SER A 706 17.77 -41.35 1.42
C SER A 706 18.14 -42.29 0.26
N ARG A 707 18.07 -43.60 0.53
CA ARG A 707 18.32 -44.64 -0.48
C ARG A 707 17.35 -44.52 -1.68
N ARG A 708 16.09 -44.18 -1.41
CA ARG A 708 15.04 -43.99 -2.42
C ARG A 708 15.33 -42.78 -3.31
N GLU A 709 15.81 -41.67 -2.76
CA GLU A 709 16.22 -40.50 -3.55
C GLU A 709 17.41 -40.83 -4.45
N ARG A 710 18.41 -41.57 -3.93
CA ARG A 710 19.56 -42.04 -4.75
C ARG A 710 19.11 -42.90 -5.91
N GLU A 711 18.17 -43.81 -5.69
CA GLU A 711 17.62 -44.68 -6.74
C GLU A 711 16.82 -43.90 -7.78
N LEU A 712 16.04 -42.89 -7.38
CA LEU A 712 15.33 -41.98 -8.29
C LEU A 712 16.29 -41.14 -9.12
N TYR A 713 17.30 -40.53 -8.49
CA TYR A 713 18.33 -39.76 -9.18
C TYR A 713 19.12 -40.62 -10.18
N GLN A 714 19.48 -41.85 -9.82
CA GLN A 714 20.11 -42.81 -10.73
C GLN A 714 19.20 -43.19 -11.90
N ARG A 715 17.88 -43.34 -11.69
CA ARG A 715 16.90 -43.59 -12.75
C ARG A 715 16.75 -42.40 -13.70
N GLU A 716 16.73 -41.16 -13.18
CA GLU A 716 16.67 -39.96 -14.00
C GLU A 716 17.96 -39.73 -14.81
N GLN A 717 19.13 -39.98 -14.21
CA GLN A 717 20.41 -39.94 -14.90
C GLN A 717 20.49 -41.00 -16.02
N ARG A 718 19.94 -42.20 -15.79
CA ARG A 718 19.81 -43.23 -16.84
C ARG A 718 18.85 -42.83 -17.96
N LYS A 719 17.80 -42.05 -17.68
CA LYS A 719 16.88 -41.50 -18.70
C LYS A 719 17.50 -40.34 -19.50
N LYS A 720 18.41 -39.55 -18.90
CA LYS A 720 19.08 -38.41 -19.54
C LYS A 720 20.32 -38.78 -20.36
N GLN A 721 20.84 -40.01 -20.24
CA GLN A 721 21.89 -40.50 -21.14
C GLN A 721 21.30 -40.87 -22.51
N PRO A 722 21.77 -40.29 -23.63
CA PRO A 722 21.35 -40.74 -24.95
C PRO A 722 21.81 -42.18 -25.16
N ALA A 723 21.04 -42.98 -25.89
CA ALA A 723 21.36 -44.35 -26.27
C ALA A 723 22.52 -44.42 -27.31
N SER A 724 23.67 -43.79 -27.05
CA SER A 724 24.82 -43.77 -27.96
C SER A 724 25.89 -44.83 -27.67
N ARG A 725 25.66 -45.78 -26.76
CA ARG A 725 26.65 -46.81 -26.41
C ARG A 725 26.29 -48.27 -26.74
N LEU A 726 25.24 -48.53 -27.51
CA LEU A 726 24.86 -49.90 -27.92
C LEU A 726 25.16 -50.27 -29.39
N LYS A 727 25.87 -49.42 -30.14
CA LYS A 727 26.26 -49.72 -31.56
C LYS A 727 27.74 -50.02 -31.80
N LYS A 728 28.56 -50.28 -30.77
CA LYS A 728 29.99 -50.65 -30.94
C LYS A 728 30.38 -52.08 -30.56
N SER A 729 29.46 -52.95 -30.13
CA SER A 729 29.80 -54.36 -29.81
C SER A 729 29.28 -55.40 -30.81
N ARG A 730 28.63 -55.00 -31.92
CA ARG A 730 28.10 -55.95 -32.94
C ARG A 730 28.83 -55.95 -34.28
N ALA A 731 29.94 -55.21 -34.41
CA ALA A 731 30.70 -55.09 -35.66
C ALA A 731 32.04 -55.86 -35.68
N SER A 732 32.38 -56.64 -34.65
CA SER A 732 33.67 -57.36 -34.57
C SER A 732 33.58 -58.90 -34.63
N GLN A 733 32.45 -59.47 -35.06
CA GLN A 733 32.27 -60.94 -35.05
C GLN A 733 31.65 -61.56 -36.31
N ARG A 734 31.68 -60.88 -37.46
CA ARG A 734 31.35 -61.51 -38.74
C ARG A 734 32.34 -61.08 -39.82
N GLY A 735 33.40 -61.87 -39.97
CA GLY A 735 34.43 -61.63 -40.98
C GLY A 735 35.59 -62.61 -40.93
N SER A 736 35.36 -63.91 -40.83
CA SER A 736 36.26 -64.90 -41.44
C SER A 736 35.61 -66.29 -41.57
N ARG A 737 35.68 -66.81 -42.80
CA ARG A 737 35.60 -68.21 -43.26
C ARG A 737 34.51 -68.45 -44.31
N GLY A 738 34.98 -68.51 -45.55
CA GLY A 738 34.26 -69.07 -46.69
C GLY A 738 34.52 -70.56 -46.91
N ARG A 739 34.10 -71.01 -48.10
CA ARG A 739 34.12 -72.37 -48.70
C ARG A 739 32.99 -73.26 -48.14
N ARG A 740 32.13 -73.88 -48.95
CA ARG A 740 32.18 -74.31 -50.35
C ARG A 740 30.85 -74.04 -51.06
#